data_AF-A0A9P5HJZ1-F1
#
_entry.id   AF-A0A9P5HJZ1-F1
#
_cell.length_a   1.000
_cell.length_b   1.000
_cell.length_c   1.000
_cell.angle_alpha   90.00
_cell.angle_beta   90.00
_cell.angle_gamma   90.00
#
_symmetry.space_group_name_H-M   'P 1'
#
loop_
_entity.id
_entity.type
_entity.pdbx_description
1 polymer ?
#
loop_
_entity_poly.entity_id
_entity_poly.type
_entity_poly.pdbx_seq_one_letter_code
_entity_poly.pdbx_strand_id
1 'polypeptide(L)'
;MATRTGPTMNVRMIDNDNDLHSDSSPEDEHNVTLGDINQSHTINFPIKSTYTKWGPVEAFREIVQNWSFNLSEDQFKVIREERAKGRDLEILYKVPHPRTQEYLGYIRFSGCDGKGTVDISNREATLQPWHLDIGGTSKAADSNQAGAHGEGLKVALLVLQRGQQNHSIRCLTGGFTWHFNFTIGGKLVARLRRIADSKIRQAVENSQQLFKNSQIPCEISPPKDVQFIIGINTMGRDERGSRQSRDPVRLEEFNLWCKAALFLQDVPDDGILRSNRGDLITTPQLCGNLYLKGLLLKESKPLSSASMTGKKLKFGYNFRDGSTNRERQFIGEAVEECRAILNIWDRVLANKPEYVRHLDEILRSFKPEYAEVWAASRTMKSTTAVQLKRHLFSDTKKWYYSANENNKELGRKGVELPNSYWEVLESFGLVRTAKQEQERRFMSAEIAAVPTNEFAEETHRLIRATLQGCKQTNTMSVQFVHAAQLSLGTLYVDDDKLFKINETWLRRDESIKILGLPNYLTETDLLFHTIKRLFADVLDGVPNARFRPDDHHSKNWHKQRDLICAEQRLLEYIQMKKKLSLTPISHTSSRVTLQWNSDFSWGDNASVTVQLHREAFCSRIRERITTGDFTAPIQPCIDANRSGAKIERCHEVTCRMEAGSCNFDQLKAGAKYFAVMFKISDPGCIVLISKPCIAPSTISAPQHPSAAKESTDLTKFLGRALTKLDVLQPREWYEVANGGSRPGVIGLVKEEPDGAEGSRKRQRNNV
;
A
#
# COMPACT_ATOMS: atom_id res chain seq x y z
N MET A 1 76.81 -55.93 31.72
CA MET A 1 75.71 -55.27 32.48
C MET A 1 75.79 -53.78 32.15
N ALA A 2 74.66 -53.17 31.77
CA ALA A 2 74.54 -51.99 30.90
C ALA A 2 74.65 -52.30 29.40
N THR A 3 73.53 -52.25 28.69
CA THR A 3 73.40 -52.14 27.23
C THR A 3 73.19 -50.65 26.94
N ARG A 4 74.15 -49.85 26.42
CA ARG A 4 74.82 -49.85 25.09
C ARG A 4 73.83 -50.13 23.96
N THR A 5 73.64 -49.32 22.91
CA THR A 5 74.42 -48.23 22.28
C THR A 5 73.57 -47.63 21.14
N GLY A 6 73.67 -46.33 20.84
CA GLY A 6 73.09 -45.68 19.62
C GLY A 6 73.93 -45.97 18.35
N PRO A 7 73.98 -45.13 17.30
CA PRO A 7 73.15 -43.95 16.92
C PRO A 7 72.83 -43.81 15.39
N THR A 8 72.10 -42.72 15.02
CA THR A 8 72.15 -41.89 13.77
C THR A 8 71.87 -42.47 12.37
N MET A 9 70.95 -41.85 11.61
CA MET A 9 71.26 -41.06 10.38
C MET A 9 70.02 -40.38 9.76
N ASN A 10 70.20 -39.12 9.35
CA ASN A 10 69.35 -38.32 8.44
C ASN A 10 69.84 -38.54 7.00
N VAL A 11 68.94 -38.73 6.00
CA VAL A 11 69.04 -38.13 4.64
C VAL A 11 67.66 -38.08 3.93
N ARG A 12 67.31 -36.85 3.52
CA ARG A 12 66.46 -36.28 2.45
C ARG A 12 65.52 -37.12 1.53
N MET A 13 64.29 -36.58 1.45
CA MET A 13 63.42 -36.25 0.29
C MET A 13 63.63 -36.93 -1.07
N ILE A 14 62.54 -37.49 -1.64
CA ILE A 14 62.08 -37.31 -3.03
C ILE A 14 60.54 -37.39 -3.05
N ASP A 15 59.88 -36.35 -3.57
CA ASP A 15 58.47 -36.35 -3.98
C ASP A 15 58.26 -37.25 -5.20
N ASN A 16 57.12 -37.96 -5.26
CA ASN A 16 56.48 -38.27 -6.53
C ASN A 16 55.00 -38.58 -6.30
N ASP A 17 54.16 -37.68 -6.79
CA ASP A 17 52.74 -37.88 -7.06
C ASP A 17 52.56 -39.06 -8.02
N ASN A 18 51.62 -39.95 -7.69
CA ASN A 18 50.80 -40.63 -8.68
C ASN A 18 49.50 -41.11 -8.03
N ASP A 19 48.43 -40.44 -8.43
CA ASP A 19 47.04 -40.84 -8.26
C ASP A 19 46.81 -42.29 -8.67
N LEU A 20 46.24 -43.08 -7.77
CA LEU A 20 45.34 -44.17 -8.15
C LEU A 20 44.24 -44.27 -7.08
N HIS A 21 43.11 -43.66 -7.41
CA HIS A 21 41.81 -43.90 -6.81
C HIS A 21 41.52 -45.40 -6.71
N SER A 22 41.45 -45.92 -5.48
CA SER A 22 40.67 -47.12 -5.19
C SER A 22 39.45 -46.70 -4.39
N ASP A 23 38.31 -46.63 -5.09
CA ASP A 23 36.97 -46.67 -4.50
C ASP A 23 36.86 -47.91 -3.61
N SER A 24 37.19 -47.78 -2.33
CA SER A 24 36.70 -48.70 -1.31
C SER A 24 35.26 -48.30 -1.01
N SER A 25 34.33 -49.11 -1.50
CA SER A 25 32.93 -49.14 -1.08
C SER A 25 32.81 -48.92 0.44
N PRO A 26 31.83 -48.13 0.92
CA PRO A 26 31.65 -47.91 2.35
C PRO A 26 31.36 -49.27 3.00
N GLU A 27 32.33 -49.79 3.74
CA GLU A 27 32.15 -50.95 4.60
C GLU A 27 31.01 -50.61 5.58
N ASP A 28 30.02 -51.51 5.65
CA ASP A 28 28.89 -51.44 6.56
C ASP A 28 29.36 -51.18 8.00
N GLU A 29 29.20 -49.94 8.49
CA GLU A 29 29.35 -49.63 9.91
C GLU A 29 28.32 -50.44 10.70
N HIS A 30 28.78 -51.53 11.32
CA HIS A 30 27.94 -52.42 12.11
C HIS A 30 27.43 -51.67 13.36
N ASN A 31 26.23 -51.09 13.25
CA ASN A 31 25.58 -50.35 14.33
C ASN A 31 25.31 -51.26 15.54
N VAL A 32 25.95 -51.00 16.67
CA VAL A 32 25.73 -51.75 17.92
C VAL A 32 24.28 -51.60 18.39
N THR A 33 23.60 -52.72 18.62
CA THR A 33 22.23 -52.79 19.15
C THR A 33 22.21 -53.27 20.61
N LEU A 34 21.06 -53.13 21.28
CA LEU A 34 20.86 -53.73 22.60
C LEU A 34 20.94 -55.26 22.61
N GLY A 35 20.67 -55.91 21.46
CA GLY A 35 20.79 -57.35 21.30
C GLY A 35 22.23 -57.83 21.43
N ASP A 36 23.19 -57.02 20.97
CA ASP A 36 24.62 -57.37 20.93
C ASP A 36 25.31 -57.27 22.30
N ILE A 37 24.63 -56.71 23.31
CA ILE A 37 25.22 -56.44 24.62
C ILE A 37 24.88 -57.56 25.61
N ASN A 38 25.82 -58.43 25.93
CA ASN A 38 25.55 -59.53 26.87
C ASN A 38 25.16 -59.06 28.28
N GLN A 39 26.02 -58.28 28.94
CA GLN A 39 25.81 -57.86 30.35
C GLN A 39 25.85 -56.35 30.56
N SER A 40 26.85 -55.67 30.00
CA SER A 40 27.00 -54.23 30.13
C SER A 40 27.78 -53.65 28.96
N HIS A 41 27.54 -52.37 28.68
CA HIS A 41 28.24 -51.61 27.66
C HIS A 41 28.40 -50.16 28.12
N THR A 42 29.46 -49.49 27.69
CA THR A 42 29.70 -48.08 28.02
C THR A 42 29.91 -47.28 26.75
N ILE A 43 29.06 -46.27 26.55
CA ILE A 43 29.15 -45.34 25.44
C ILE A 43 29.80 -44.06 25.96
N ASN A 44 30.96 -43.71 25.40
CA ASN A 44 31.65 -42.46 25.71
C ASN A 44 31.33 -41.42 24.63
N PHE A 45 30.63 -40.36 25.00
CA PHE A 45 30.29 -39.33 24.03
C PHE A 45 31.44 -38.31 23.90
N PRO A 46 31.73 -37.81 22.69
CA PRO A 46 32.78 -36.82 22.47
C PRO A 46 32.40 -35.40 22.93
N ILE A 47 31.30 -35.23 23.68
CA ILE A 47 30.77 -33.93 24.11
C ILE A 47 31.09 -33.64 25.58
N LYS A 48 31.43 -32.38 25.85
CA LYS A 48 31.69 -31.82 27.20
C LYS A 48 30.63 -30.80 27.59
N SER A 49 30.60 -30.41 28.86
CA SER A 49 29.62 -29.46 29.39
C SER A 49 29.55 -28.12 28.69
N THR A 50 30.54 -27.70 27.91
CA THR A 50 30.55 -26.45 27.14
C THR A 50 30.05 -26.59 25.70
N TYR A 51 29.60 -27.79 25.29
CA TYR A 51 29.23 -28.09 23.90
C TYR A 51 28.09 -27.23 23.34
N THR A 52 27.16 -26.82 24.20
CA THR A 52 25.97 -26.04 23.80
C THR A 52 25.67 -24.91 24.79
N LYS A 53 24.97 -23.87 24.32
CA LYS A 53 24.39 -22.81 25.15
C LYS A 53 22.94 -23.09 25.60
N TRP A 54 22.41 -24.27 25.30
CA TRP A 54 21.04 -24.66 25.70
C TRP A 54 20.81 -24.56 27.21
N GLY A 55 19.60 -24.13 27.56
CA GLY A 55 19.06 -24.21 28.90
C GLY A 55 18.24 -25.49 29.12
N PRO A 56 17.69 -25.66 30.31
CA PRO A 56 16.95 -26.86 30.67
C PRO A 56 15.61 -26.97 29.93
N VAL A 57 15.02 -25.87 29.45
CA VAL A 57 13.78 -25.90 28.64
C VAL A 57 14.05 -26.53 27.28
N GLU A 58 15.12 -26.13 26.59
CA GLU A 58 15.51 -26.73 25.32
C GLU A 58 15.89 -28.20 25.49
N ALA A 59 16.54 -28.55 26.60
CA ALA A 59 16.84 -29.94 26.92
C ALA A 59 15.58 -30.78 27.14
N PHE A 60 14.62 -30.27 27.92
CA PHE A 60 13.38 -30.96 28.20
C PHE A 60 12.54 -31.17 26.93
N ARG A 61 12.49 -30.16 26.04
CA ARG A 61 11.86 -30.25 24.71
C ARG A 61 12.33 -31.50 23.94
N GLU A 62 13.63 -31.78 23.96
CA GLU A 62 14.18 -32.94 23.24
C GLU A 62 13.76 -34.27 23.81
N ILE A 63 13.50 -34.34 25.11
CA ILE A 63 13.06 -35.57 25.76
C ILE A 63 11.58 -35.83 25.44
N VAL A 64 10.76 -34.78 25.40
CA VAL A 64 9.31 -34.89 25.16
C VAL A 64 8.92 -34.92 23.68
N GLN A 65 9.81 -34.52 22.74
CA GLN A 65 9.50 -34.46 21.31
C GLN A 65 9.03 -35.79 20.69
N ASN A 66 9.42 -36.92 21.29
CA ASN A 66 9.07 -38.26 20.81
C ASN A 66 7.70 -38.73 21.30
N TRP A 67 7.01 -37.93 22.11
CA TRP A 67 5.76 -38.34 22.73
C TRP A 67 4.56 -38.27 21.77
N SER A 68 4.59 -37.38 20.78
CA SER A 68 3.58 -37.25 19.73
C SER A 68 3.82 -38.15 18.51
N PHE A 69 4.76 -39.10 18.59
CA PHE A 69 5.13 -39.98 17.47
C PHE A 69 3.91 -40.78 16.97
N ASN A 70 3.71 -40.82 15.64
CA ASN A 70 2.59 -41.48 14.95
C ASN A 70 1.17 -40.94 15.20
N LEU A 71 1.01 -39.79 15.89
CA LEU A 71 -0.28 -39.10 15.97
C LEU A 71 -0.26 -37.79 15.18
N SER A 72 -1.38 -37.49 14.53
CA SER A 72 -1.60 -36.14 14.01
C SER A 72 -1.90 -35.18 15.16
N GLU A 73 -1.62 -33.89 14.96
CA GLU A 73 -1.75 -32.86 16.00
C GLU A 73 -3.19 -32.74 16.55
N ASP A 74 -4.21 -33.02 15.75
CA ASP A 74 -5.62 -33.06 16.16
C ASP A 74 -5.97 -34.28 17.04
N GLN A 75 -5.20 -35.35 16.92
CA GLN A 75 -5.35 -36.58 17.71
C GLN A 75 -4.53 -36.54 19.00
N PHE A 76 -3.48 -35.74 19.06
CA PHE A 76 -2.59 -35.60 20.20
C PHE A 76 -3.19 -34.66 21.26
N LYS A 77 -4.03 -35.21 22.15
CA LYS A 77 -4.65 -34.47 23.25
C LYS A 77 -4.05 -34.86 24.59
N VAL A 78 -3.36 -33.92 25.22
CA VAL A 78 -2.77 -34.11 26.55
C VAL A 78 -3.78 -33.78 27.63
N ILE A 79 -3.93 -34.68 28.59
CA ILE A 79 -4.73 -34.49 29.80
C ILE A 79 -3.77 -34.24 30.95
N ARG A 80 -3.98 -33.15 31.70
CA ARG A 80 -3.24 -32.82 32.92
C ARG A 80 -4.10 -33.15 34.15
N GLU A 81 -3.54 -33.91 35.08
CA GLU A 81 -4.10 -34.17 36.40
C GLU A 81 -3.13 -33.70 37.47
N GLU A 82 -3.66 -33.12 38.53
CA GLU A 82 -2.87 -32.70 39.68
C GLU A 82 -3.49 -33.27 40.95
N ARG A 83 -2.65 -33.86 41.79
CA ARG A 83 -3.07 -34.51 43.04
C ARG A 83 -2.15 -34.08 44.16
N ALA A 84 -2.72 -33.45 45.17
CA ALA A 84 -2.00 -33.05 46.37
C ALA A 84 -2.52 -33.81 47.58
N LYS A 85 -1.62 -34.35 48.40
CA LYS A 85 -1.95 -35.01 49.68
C LYS A 85 -0.95 -34.57 50.75
N GLY A 86 -1.36 -33.61 51.58
CA GLY A 86 -0.48 -33.02 52.60
C GLY A 86 0.69 -32.28 51.94
N ARG A 87 1.91 -32.79 52.13
CA ARG A 87 3.15 -32.21 51.56
C ARG A 87 3.57 -32.86 50.24
N ASP A 88 2.86 -33.92 49.84
CA ASP A 88 3.11 -34.65 48.60
C ASP A 88 2.30 -34.04 47.46
N LEU A 89 2.95 -33.86 46.32
CA LEU A 89 2.37 -33.34 45.09
C LEU A 89 2.73 -34.24 43.90
N GLU A 90 1.71 -34.55 43.12
CA GLU A 90 1.81 -35.26 41.86
C GLU A 90 1.18 -34.43 40.73
N ILE A 91 1.92 -34.23 39.65
CA ILE A 91 1.41 -33.64 38.39
C ILE A 91 1.62 -34.68 37.30
N LEU A 92 0.53 -35.08 36.64
CA LEU A 92 0.52 -36.13 35.64
C LEU A 92 -0.03 -35.59 34.32
N TYR A 93 0.75 -35.73 33.25
CA TYR A 93 0.32 -35.52 31.88
C TYR A 93 0.18 -36.89 31.20
N LYS A 94 -0.93 -37.13 30.50
CA LYS A 94 -1.20 -38.39 29.81
C LYS A 94 -1.91 -38.16 28.48
N VAL A 95 -1.66 -39.03 27.51
CA VAL A 95 -2.25 -38.93 26.15
C VAL A 95 -2.97 -40.24 25.82
N PRO A 96 -4.31 -40.26 25.73
CA PRO A 96 -5.04 -41.43 25.26
C PRO A 96 -4.88 -41.59 23.74
N HIS A 97 -4.62 -42.81 23.29
CA HIS A 97 -4.58 -43.14 21.89
C HIS A 97 -6.02 -43.05 21.31
N PRO A 98 -6.24 -42.32 20.20
CA PRO A 98 -7.59 -42.03 19.71
C PRO A 98 -8.41 -43.29 19.37
N ARG A 99 -7.77 -44.33 18.82
CA ARG A 99 -8.42 -45.59 18.44
C ARG A 99 -8.56 -46.60 19.58
N THR A 100 -7.47 -46.92 20.27
CA THR A 100 -7.45 -47.98 21.30
C THR A 100 -7.89 -47.49 22.68
N GLN A 101 -7.92 -46.17 22.91
CA GLN A 101 -8.11 -45.53 24.22
C GLN A 101 -7.03 -45.89 25.25
N GLU A 102 -6.02 -46.69 24.88
CA GLU A 102 -4.84 -46.93 25.70
C GLU A 102 -3.95 -45.69 25.75
N TYR A 103 -3.32 -45.43 26.89
CA TYR A 103 -2.40 -44.30 26.99
C TYR A 103 -1.07 -44.60 26.29
N LEU A 104 -0.60 -43.67 25.46
CA LEU A 104 0.70 -43.74 24.78
C LEU A 104 1.89 -43.70 25.75
N GLY A 105 1.66 -43.13 26.92
CA GLY A 105 2.71 -42.84 27.89
C GLY A 105 2.28 -41.72 28.84
N TYR A 106 3.22 -41.22 29.61
CA TYR A 106 2.96 -40.15 30.57
C TYR A 106 4.21 -39.33 30.89
N ILE A 107 3.98 -38.10 31.37
CA ILE A 107 4.97 -37.28 32.06
C ILE A 107 4.46 -37.06 33.47
N ARG A 108 5.25 -37.41 34.49
CA ARG A 108 4.85 -37.33 35.89
C ARG A 108 5.91 -36.61 36.70
N PHE A 109 5.52 -35.54 37.38
CA PHE A 109 6.27 -35.04 38.53
C PHE A 109 5.68 -35.64 39.79
N SER A 110 6.53 -36.18 40.67
CA SER A 110 6.13 -36.69 41.98
C SER A 110 7.15 -36.23 43.00
N GLY A 111 6.72 -35.49 44.02
CA GLY A 111 7.61 -34.91 45.02
C GLY A 111 6.95 -34.60 46.34
N CYS A 112 7.78 -34.30 47.33
CA CYS A 112 7.39 -33.88 48.67
C CYS A 112 8.10 -32.55 48.97
N ASP A 113 7.40 -31.59 49.58
CA ASP A 113 7.93 -30.24 49.84
C ASP A 113 8.51 -29.54 48.59
N GLY A 114 7.87 -29.73 47.43
CA GLY A 114 8.28 -29.13 46.16
C GLY A 114 9.55 -29.72 45.54
N LYS A 115 10.08 -30.84 46.05
CA LYS A 115 11.25 -31.53 45.49
C LYS A 115 10.94 -32.99 45.19
N GLY A 116 11.34 -33.47 44.03
CA GLY A 116 10.98 -34.81 43.61
C GLY A 116 11.68 -35.31 42.36
N THR A 117 11.00 -36.23 41.68
CA THR A 117 11.44 -36.86 40.44
C THR A 117 10.50 -36.55 39.30
N VAL A 118 11.05 -36.50 38.08
CA VAL A 118 10.28 -36.42 36.84
C VAL A 118 10.45 -37.72 36.07
N ASP A 119 9.34 -38.41 35.83
CA ASP A 119 9.25 -39.61 35.02
C ASP A 119 8.65 -39.28 33.66
N ILE A 120 9.26 -39.73 32.58
CA ILE A 120 8.74 -39.61 31.22
C ILE A 120 8.74 -40.99 30.59
N SER A 121 7.56 -41.53 30.30
CA SER A 121 7.39 -42.87 29.77
C SER A 121 6.72 -42.83 28.40
N ASN A 122 7.25 -43.59 27.45
CA ASN A 122 6.65 -43.84 26.15
C ASN A 122 6.52 -45.36 25.94
N ARG A 123 5.29 -45.83 25.68
CA ARG A 123 5.02 -47.25 25.51
C ARG A 123 5.44 -47.73 24.13
N GLU A 124 5.79 -49.01 24.03
CA GLU A 124 6.14 -49.69 22.77
C GLU A 124 7.25 -48.97 21.98
N ALA A 125 8.17 -48.34 22.73
CA ALA A 125 9.32 -47.62 22.21
C ALA A 125 10.60 -48.22 22.77
N THR A 126 11.69 -48.16 22.02
CA THR A 126 13.02 -48.63 22.48
C THR A 126 14.13 -47.69 22.02
N LEU A 127 15.04 -47.35 22.94
CA LEU A 127 16.23 -46.56 22.63
C LEU A 127 17.42 -47.50 22.38
N GLN A 128 17.95 -47.50 21.16
CA GLN A 128 19.13 -48.27 20.77
C GLN A 128 20.42 -47.45 20.91
N PRO A 129 21.60 -48.07 21.14
CA PRO A 129 22.89 -47.38 21.21
C PRO A 129 23.17 -46.49 20.00
N TRP A 130 22.95 -47.00 18.79
CA TRP A 130 23.19 -46.27 17.54
C TRP A 130 22.30 -45.02 17.36
N HIS A 131 21.14 -44.93 18.03
CA HIS A 131 20.33 -43.70 18.04
C HIS A 131 21.08 -42.50 18.64
N LEU A 132 22.11 -42.72 19.48
CA LEU A 132 22.92 -41.68 20.11
C LEU A 132 24.29 -41.46 19.44
N ASP A 133 24.72 -42.39 18.58
CA ASP A 133 26.09 -42.45 18.03
C ASP A 133 26.22 -41.58 16.76
N ILE A 134 25.53 -41.98 15.68
CA ILE A 134 25.61 -41.32 14.35
C ILE A 134 24.51 -40.24 14.19
N GLY A 135 23.64 -40.09 15.19
CA GLY A 135 22.44 -39.27 15.05
C GLY A 135 21.46 -39.85 14.04
N GLY A 136 21.57 -41.13 13.71
CA GLY A 136 20.62 -41.86 12.89
C GLY A 136 19.24 -41.81 13.53
N THR A 137 18.29 -41.17 12.85
CA THR A 137 16.89 -41.19 13.25
C THR A 137 16.06 -41.68 12.08
N SER A 138 15.03 -42.48 12.37
CA SER A 138 13.97 -42.82 11.41
C SER A 138 13.17 -41.58 10.95
N LYS A 139 13.45 -40.41 11.54
CA LYS A 139 12.75 -39.14 11.30
C LYS A 139 13.25 -38.38 10.08
N ALA A 140 14.41 -38.74 9.52
CA ALA A 140 14.97 -38.07 8.35
C ALA A 140 14.03 -38.11 7.13
N ALA A 141 13.14 -39.11 7.07
CA ALA A 141 12.15 -39.27 6.01
C ALA A 141 10.71 -38.83 6.40
N ASP A 142 10.44 -38.48 7.67
CA ASP A 142 9.09 -38.15 8.15
C ASP A 142 8.91 -36.64 8.33
N SER A 143 8.27 -36.00 7.34
CA SER A 143 7.93 -34.58 7.37
C SER A 143 6.97 -34.20 8.50
N ASN A 144 6.30 -35.16 9.15
CA ASN A 144 5.41 -34.92 10.28
C ASN A 144 6.13 -34.79 11.61
N GLN A 145 7.45 -35.00 11.68
CA GLN A 145 8.22 -34.86 12.93
C GLN A 145 9.07 -33.60 12.96
N ALA A 146 9.42 -33.15 14.18
CA ALA A 146 10.38 -32.08 14.39
C ALA A 146 11.75 -32.68 14.73
N GLY A 147 12.76 -32.42 13.90
CA GLY A 147 14.16 -32.83 14.12
C GLY A 147 14.60 -34.08 13.36
N ALA A 148 15.74 -34.00 12.67
CA ALA A 148 16.29 -35.07 11.82
C ALA A 148 17.49 -35.83 12.44
N HIS A 149 18.06 -35.33 13.54
CA HIS A 149 19.34 -35.80 14.08
C HIS A 149 19.22 -36.26 15.54
N GLY A 150 19.69 -37.47 15.85
CA GLY A 150 19.72 -38.06 17.21
C GLY A 150 20.65 -37.34 18.19
N GLU A 151 21.35 -36.30 17.70
CA GLU A 151 22.23 -35.43 18.46
C GLU A 151 21.50 -34.68 19.59
N GLY A 152 20.24 -34.29 19.40
CA GLY A 152 19.48 -33.50 20.37
C GLY A 152 19.35 -34.18 21.73
N LEU A 153 19.14 -35.50 21.76
CA LEU A 153 18.95 -36.25 22.99
C LEU A 153 20.23 -36.30 23.85
N LYS A 154 21.40 -36.56 23.25
CA LYS A 154 22.67 -36.54 24.01
C LYS A 154 22.99 -35.15 24.56
N VAL A 155 22.66 -34.09 23.83
CA VAL A 155 22.82 -32.72 24.30
C VAL A 155 21.86 -32.42 25.46
N ALA A 156 20.61 -32.84 25.38
CA ALA A 156 19.64 -32.66 26.46
C ALA A 156 20.07 -33.34 27.77
N LEU A 157 20.54 -34.60 27.66
CA LEU A 157 21.06 -35.35 28.81
C LEU A 157 22.27 -34.67 29.44
N LEU A 158 23.13 -34.06 28.63
CA LEU A 158 24.27 -33.29 29.11
C LEU A 158 23.83 -32.01 29.86
N VAL A 159 22.84 -31.29 29.33
CA VAL A 159 22.37 -30.01 29.88
C VAL A 159 21.71 -30.19 31.25
N LEU A 160 20.88 -31.21 31.41
CA LEU A 160 20.17 -31.47 32.67
C LEU A 160 21.10 -31.96 33.80
N GLN A 161 22.28 -32.47 33.48
CA GLN A 161 23.28 -32.95 34.46
C GLN A 161 24.35 -31.92 34.83
N ARG A 162 24.54 -30.85 34.04
CA ARG A 162 25.66 -29.90 34.19
C ARG A 162 25.30 -28.70 35.06
N GLY A 163 26.33 -28.10 35.67
CA GLY A 163 26.24 -26.81 36.34
C GLY A 163 25.19 -26.81 37.45
N GLN A 164 24.36 -25.77 37.48
CA GLN A 164 23.37 -25.56 38.54
C GLN A 164 22.18 -26.53 38.49
N GLN A 165 21.96 -27.24 37.38
CA GLN A 165 20.84 -28.19 37.27
C GLN A 165 21.16 -29.46 38.07
N ASN A 166 22.34 -30.05 37.83
CA ASN A 166 22.88 -31.18 38.61
C ASN A 166 21.91 -32.36 38.86
N HIS A 167 20.98 -32.63 37.95
CA HIS A 167 20.06 -33.75 38.13
C HIS A 167 20.71 -35.08 37.74
N SER A 168 20.30 -36.17 38.39
CA SER A 168 20.60 -37.51 37.88
C SER A 168 19.63 -37.86 36.76
N ILE A 169 20.08 -38.67 35.80
CA ILE A 169 19.21 -39.19 34.74
C ILE A 169 19.46 -40.69 34.57
N ARG A 170 18.37 -41.44 34.64
CA ARG A 170 18.33 -42.87 34.35
C ARG A 170 17.31 -43.13 33.25
N CYS A 171 17.64 -44.00 32.31
CA CYS A 171 16.68 -44.48 31.31
C CYS A 171 16.51 -46.00 31.41
N LEU A 172 15.28 -46.48 31.40
CA LEU A 172 14.93 -47.91 31.34
C LEU A 172 14.37 -48.20 29.95
N THR A 173 14.98 -49.12 29.21
CA THR A 173 14.55 -49.45 27.85
C THR A 173 15.19 -50.73 27.32
N GLY A 174 14.44 -51.52 26.55
CA GLY A 174 14.90 -52.76 25.93
C GLY A 174 15.46 -53.79 26.91
N GLY A 175 15.03 -53.75 28.18
CA GLY A 175 15.55 -54.62 29.24
C GLY A 175 16.90 -54.15 29.81
N PHE A 176 17.31 -52.92 29.55
CA PHE A 176 18.53 -52.30 30.08
C PHE A 176 18.22 -51.11 30.97
N THR A 177 19.08 -50.91 31.96
CA THR A 177 19.20 -49.65 32.69
C THR A 177 20.39 -48.86 32.14
N TRP A 178 20.10 -47.65 31.68
CA TRP A 178 21.06 -46.68 31.20
C TRP A 178 21.30 -45.63 32.28
N HIS A 179 22.54 -45.51 32.72
CA HIS A 179 22.98 -44.48 33.66
C HIS A 179 23.84 -43.44 32.93
N PHE A 180 23.35 -42.21 32.87
CA PHE A 180 24.11 -41.10 32.32
C PHE A 180 24.93 -40.44 33.43
N ASN A 181 26.16 -40.04 33.10
CA ASN A 181 27.06 -39.37 34.04
C ASN A 181 28.17 -38.61 33.31
N PHE A 182 29.07 -37.97 34.07
CA PHE A 182 30.33 -37.45 33.55
C PHE A 182 31.50 -38.41 33.84
N THR A 183 32.47 -38.43 32.92
CA THR A 183 33.78 -39.04 33.12
C THR A 183 34.67 -38.16 34.00
N ILE A 184 35.84 -38.66 34.43
CA ILE A 184 36.84 -37.85 35.16
C ILE A 184 37.28 -36.64 34.32
N GLY A 185 37.29 -36.76 32.99
CA GLY A 185 37.62 -35.66 32.07
C GLY A 185 36.44 -34.75 31.71
N GLY A 186 35.30 -34.84 32.41
CA GLY A 186 34.14 -33.98 32.19
C GLY A 186 33.36 -34.24 30.89
N LYS A 187 33.56 -35.40 30.24
CA LYS A 187 32.79 -35.83 29.07
C LYS A 187 31.54 -36.62 29.48
N LEU A 188 30.44 -36.51 28.74
CA LEU A 188 29.24 -37.31 28.97
C LEU A 188 29.53 -38.79 28.70
N VAL A 189 28.99 -39.68 29.55
CA VAL A 189 29.07 -41.14 29.39
C VAL A 189 27.72 -41.76 29.70
N ALA A 190 27.34 -42.80 28.94
CA ALA A 190 26.21 -43.67 29.25
C ALA A 190 26.71 -45.07 29.60
N ARG A 191 26.25 -45.60 30.73
CA ARG A 191 26.56 -46.97 31.17
C ARG A 191 25.29 -47.79 31.11
N LEU A 192 25.28 -48.77 30.21
CA LEU A 192 24.18 -49.68 29.97
C LEU A 192 24.44 -50.95 30.79
N ARG A 193 23.42 -51.42 31.51
CA ARG A 193 23.46 -52.68 32.24
C ARG A 193 22.18 -53.45 31.99
N ARG A 194 22.30 -54.72 31.57
CA ARG A 194 21.15 -55.61 31.40
C ARG A 194 20.47 -55.82 32.74
N ILE A 195 19.15 -55.68 32.76
CA ILE A 195 18.33 -55.90 33.95
C ILE A 195 18.11 -57.41 34.09
N ALA A 196 18.36 -57.97 35.27
CA ALA A 196 18.07 -59.37 35.54
C ALA A 196 16.56 -59.64 35.53
N ASP A 197 16.13 -60.80 35.06
CA ASP A 197 14.69 -61.15 34.92
C ASP A 197 13.90 -60.99 36.22
N SER A 198 14.51 -61.30 37.37
CA SER A 198 13.89 -61.06 38.68
C SER A 198 13.57 -59.59 38.93
N LYS A 199 14.46 -58.67 38.53
CA LYS A 199 14.26 -57.23 38.64
C LYS A 199 13.31 -56.69 37.59
N ILE A 200 13.25 -57.31 36.40
CA ILE A 200 12.22 -56.99 35.40
C ILE A 200 10.84 -57.32 35.97
N ARG A 201 10.65 -58.53 36.52
CA ARG A 201 9.39 -58.94 37.17
C ARG A 201 9.00 -57.97 38.29
N GLN A 202 9.94 -57.64 39.17
CA GLN A 202 9.71 -56.66 40.25
C GLN A 202 9.32 -55.27 39.72
N ALA A 203 9.96 -54.79 38.65
CA ALA A 203 9.63 -53.50 38.05
C ALA A 203 8.22 -53.49 37.46
N VAL A 204 7.83 -54.58 36.79
CA VAL A 204 6.47 -54.76 36.25
C VAL A 204 5.44 -54.83 37.38
N GLU A 205 5.69 -55.61 38.44
CA GLU A 205 4.81 -55.72 39.62
C GLU A 205 4.63 -54.37 40.32
N ASN A 206 5.70 -53.60 40.51
CA ASN A 206 5.63 -52.26 41.06
C ASN A 206 4.80 -51.33 40.16
N SER A 207 5.00 -51.41 38.84
CA SER A 207 4.18 -50.63 37.90
C SER A 207 2.71 -51.02 37.94
N GLN A 208 2.40 -52.31 38.08
CA GLN A 208 1.03 -52.80 38.25
C GLN A 208 0.37 -52.26 39.50
N GLN A 209 1.09 -52.18 40.62
CA GLN A 209 0.58 -51.58 41.85
C GLN A 209 0.30 -50.09 41.67
N LEU A 210 1.22 -49.34 41.06
CA LEU A 210 1.03 -47.92 40.76
C LEU A 210 -0.19 -47.68 39.85
N PHE A 211 -0.37 -48.54 38.84
CA PHE A 211 -1.52 -48.49 37.93
C PHE A 211 -2.83 -48.80 38.65
N LYS A 212 -2.89 -49.88 39.45
CA LYS A 212 -4.05 -50.24 40.27
C LYS A 212 -4.44 -49.14 41.26
N ASN A 213 -3.45 -48.44 41.81
CA ASN A 213 -3.66 -47.29 42.69
C ASN A 213 -3.97 -46.00 41.91
N SER A 214 -4.17 -46.07 40.59
CA SER A 214 -4.43 -44.95 39.67
C SER A 214 -3.36 -43.86 39.65
N GLN A 215 -2.16 -44.12 40.18
CA GLN A 215 -1.06 -43.15 40.22
C GLN A 215 -0.41 -42.95 38.84
N ILE A 216 -0.46 -43.96 37.99
CA ILE A 216 -0.02 -43.90 36.59
C ILE A 216 -1.13 -44.39 35.68
N PRO A 217 -1.17 -43.92 34.41
CA PRO A 217 -2.27 -44.23 33.51
C PRO A 217 -2.10 -45.57 32.76
N CYS A 218 -0.94 -46.21 32.83
CA CYS A 218 -0.65 -47.47 32.17
C CYS A 218 0.47 -48.25 32.89
N GLU A 219 0.50 -49.56 32.69
CA GLU A 219 1.60 -50.42 33.14
C GLU A 219 2.82 -50.22 32.24
N ILE A 220 4.00 -50.06 32.85
CA ILE A 220 5.27 -49.87 32.17
C ILE A 220 6.11 -51.14 32.26
N SER A 221 6.63 -51.57 31.11
CA SER A 221 7.45 -52.75 30.93
C SER A 221 8.84 -52.35 30.41
N PRO A 222 9.91 -52.42 31.22
CA PRO A 222 11.27 -52.05 30.78
C PRO A 222 11.77 -52.74 29.49
N PRO A 223 11.35 -53.97 29.14
CA PRO A 223 11.66 -54.58 27.84
C PRO A 223 10.98 -53.93 26.63
N LYS A 224 9.78 -53.37 26.79
CA LYS A 224 8.93 -52.89 25.68
C LYS A 224 8.85 -51.37 25.58
N ASP A 225 9.15 -50.67 26.67
CA ASP A 225 8.91 -49.24 26.81
C ASP A 225 10.23 -48.47 27.02
N VAL A 226 10.18 -47.14 26.84
CA VAL A 226 11.24 -46.22 27.24
C VAL A 226 10.75 -45.40 28.43
N GLN A 227 11.51 -45.39 29.52
CA GLN A 227 11.23 -44.54 30.68
C GLN A 227 12.47 -43.75 31.09
N PHE A 228 12.41 -42.42 31.03
CA PHE A 228 13.39 -41.53 31.65
C PHE A 228 12.94 -41.17 33.06
N ILE A 229 13.88 -41.21 34.00
CA ILE A 229 13.69 -40.82 35.40
C ILE A 229 14.76 -39.80 35.75
N ILE A 230 14.32 -38.59 36.12
CA ILE A 230 15.18 -37.43 36.35
C ILE A 230 15.06 -36.99 37.82
N GLY A 231 16.18 -36.67 38.46
CA GLY A 231 16.22 -36.13 39.83
C GLY A 231 16.26 -37.17 40.95
N ILE A 232 16.63 -38.42 40.65
CA ILE A 232 16.85 -39.42 41.71
C ILE A 232 18.08 -38.99 42.54
N ASN A 233 17.92 -38.93 43.85
CA ASN A 233 19.03 -38.66 44.76
C ASN A 233 20.07 -39.79 44.68
N THR A 234 21.20 -39.53 44.04
CA THR A 234 22.29 -40.48 43.81
C THR A 234 23.64 -39.76 43.76
N MET A 235 24.73 -40.49 43.91
CA MET A 235 26.08 -39.94 43.71
C MET A 235 26.49 -39.98 42.23
N GLY A 236 26.94 -38.85 41.70
CA GLY A 236 27.41 -38.69 40.33
C GLY A 236 28.76 -37.98 40.24
N ARG A 237 29.23 -37.72 39.02
CA ARG A 237 30.34 -36.79 38.75
C ARG A 237 29.80 -35.51 38.10
N ASP A 238 30.34 -34.36 38.43
CA ASP A 238 30.02 -33.08 37.80
C ASP A 238 30.73 -32.91 36.45
N GLU A 239 30.52 -31.77 35.79
CA GLU A 239 31.20 -31.45 34.53
C GLU A 239 32.74 -31.30 34.63
N ARG A 240 33.29 -31.22 35.84
CA ARG A 240 34.74 -31.18 36.11
C ARG A 240 35.28 -32.56 36.47
N GLY A 241 34.42 -33.58 36.53
CA GLY A 241 34.75 -34.94 36.92
C GLY A 241 34.76 -35.18 38.44
N SER A 242 34.42 -34.19 39.27
CA SER A 242 34.38 -34.30 40.73
C SER A 242 33.14 -35.05 41.19
N ARG A 243 33.25 -35.87 42.25
CA ARG A 243 32.08 -36.57 42.81
C ARG A 243 31.19 -35.59 43.58
N GLN A 244 29.88 -35.63 43.32
CA GLN A 244 28.89 -34.85 44.06
C GLN A 244 27.54 -35.57 44.14
N SER A 245 26.72 -35.16 45.11
CA SER A 245 25.32 -35.59 45.18
C SER A 245 24.52 -34.95 44.05
N ARG A 246 23.58 -35.69 43.48
CA ARG A 246 22.65 -35.19 42.47
C ARG A 246 21.42 -34.58 43.13
N ASP A 247 20.91 -33.52 42.53
CA ASP A 247 19.79 -32.75 43.09
C ASP A 247 18.44 -33.31 42.60
N PRO A 248 17.43 -33.39 43.49
CA PRO A 248 16.06 -33.63 43.08
C PRO A 248 15.54 -32.47 42.21
N VAL A 249 14.58 -32.75 41.34
CA VAL A 249 13.94 -31.70 40.53
C VAL A 249 13.03 -30.87 41.43
N ARG A 250 13.18 -29.55 41.39
CA ARG A 250 12.26 -28.64 42.07
C ARG A 250 10.99 -28.44 41.25
N LEU A 251 9.86 -28.24 41.91
CA LEU A 251 8.58 -28.01 41.24
C LEU A 251 8.64 -26.77 40.32
N GLU A 252 9.33 -25.70 40.74
CA GLU A 252 9.49 -24.49 39.93
C GLU A 252 10.30 -24.76 38.66
N GLU A 253 11.32 -25.62 38.75
CA GLU A 253 12.12 -26.05 37.60
C GLU A 253 11.26 -26.87 36.64
N PHE A 254 10.50 -27.85 37.15
CA PHE A 254 9.60 -28.65 36.32
C PHE A 254 8.53 -27.80 35.61
N ASN A 255 7.93 -26.84 36.30
CA ASN A 255 6.98 -25.91 35.69
C ASN A 255 7.63 -25.04 34.60
N LEU A 256 8.89 -24.63 34.79
CA LEU A 256 9.65 -23.93 33.76
C LEU A 256 9.92 -24.84 32.56
N TRP A 257 10.27 -26.11 32.79
CA TRP A 257 10.51 -27.09 31.73
C TRP A 257 9.26 -27.36 30.90
N CYS A 258 8.08 -27.36 31.52
CA CYS A 258 6.82 -27.54 30.82
C CYS A 258 6.59 -26.48 29.72
N LYS A 259 7.22 -25.29 29.80
CA LYS A 259 7.19 -24.28 28.72
C LYS A 259 7.76 -24.78 27.39
N ALA A 260 8.53 -25.87 27.41
CA ALA A 260 9.10 -26.50 26.23
C ALA A 260 8.06 -26.93 25.19
N ALA A 261 6.80 -27.12 25.58
CA ALA A 261 5.74 -27.53 24.68
C ALA A 261 4.39 -26.90 25.04
N LEU A 262 3.66 -26.45 24.02
CA LEU A 262 2.34 -25.85 24.10
C LEU A 262 1.32 -26.80 24.74
N PHE A 263 1.40 -28.10 24.43
CA PHE A 263 0.51 -29.12 24.97
C PHE A 263 0.76 -29.47 26.46
N LEU A 264 1.81 -28.92 27.07
CA LEU A 264 2.06 -28.99 28.51
C LEU A 264 1.63 -27.71 29.23
N GLN A 265 1.15 -26.70 28.49
CA GLN A 265 0.66 -25.46 29.04
C GLN A 265 -0.85 -25.57 29.30
N ASP A 266 -1.29 -24.94 30.37
CA ASP A 266 -2.72 -24.77 30.64
C ASP A 266 -3.23 -23.59 29.79
N VAL A 267 -3.92 -23.92 28.70
CA VAL A 267 -4.40 -22.93 27.73
C VAL A 267 -5.92 -23.01 27.63
N PRO A 268 -6.64 -21.88 27.84
CA PRO A 268 -8.09 -21.84 27.66
C PRO A 268 -8.51 -22.28 26.26
N ASP A 269 -9.71 -22.86 26.13
CA ASP A 269 -10.23 -23.38 24.87
C ASP A 269 -10.31 -22.32 23.74
N ASP A 270 -10.51 -21.05 24.10
CA ASP A 270 -10.54 -19.91 23.18
C ASP A 270 -9.19 -19.21 23.00
N GLY A 271 -8.15 -19.63 23.74
CA GLY A 271 -6.80 -19.08 23.71
C GLY A 271 -5.98 -19.47 22.49
N ILE A 272 -6.40 -20.50 21.75
CA ILE A 272 -5.73 -20.99 20.53
C ILE A 272 -6.75 -21.11 19.39
N LEU A 273 -6.56 -20.33 18.33
CA LEU A 273 -7.34 -20.43 17.11
C LEU A 273 -6.66 -21.41 16.15
N ARG A 274 -7.16 -22.65 16.14
CA ARG A 274 -6.58 -23.71 15.33
C ARG A 274 -6.85 -23.56 13.84
N SER A 275 -5.86 -23.86 13.00
CA SER A 275 -6.05 -23.89 11.54
C SER A 275 -5.19 -24.96 10.84
N ASN A 276 -5.54 -25.30 9.61
CA ASN A 276 -4.75 -26.25 8.82
C ASN A 276 -3.40 -25.69 8.32
N ARG A 277 -3.08 -24.42 8.60
CA ARG A 277 -1.78 -23.80 8.31
C ARG A 277 -0.96 -23.53 9.58
N GLY A 278 -1.46 -23.92 10.74
CA GLY A 278 -0.93 -23.57 12.06
C GLY A 278 -1.92 -22.74 12.86
N ASP A 279 -1.57 -22.41 14.09
CA ASP A 279 -2.49 -21.83 15.06
C ASP A 279 -2.06 -20.43 15.49
N LEU A 280 -3.05 -19.55 15.69
CA LEU A 280 -2.85 -18.24 16.32
C LEU A 280 -3.11 -18.37 17.82
N ILE A 281 -2.13 -18.00 18.64
CA ILE A 281 -2.22 -18.06 20.10
C ILE A 281 -2.47 -16.66 20.64
N THR A 282 -3.58 -16.49 21.35
CA THR A 282 -4.02 -15.21 21.92
C THR A 282 -3.86 -15.13 23.43
N THR A 283 -3.50 -16.25 24.08
CA THR A 283 -3.24 -16.32 25.52
C THR A 283 -2.07 -15.42 25.92
N PRO A 284 -2.27 -14.42 26.80
CA PRO A 284 -1.26 -13.39 27.10
C PRO A 284 0.12 -13.93 27.50
N GLN A 285 0.17 -15.02 28.25
CA GLN A 285 1.42 -15.63 28.74
C GLN A 285 2.22 -16.35 27.65
N LEU A 286 1.58 -16.65 26.51
CA LEU A 286 2.18 -17.35 25.37
C LEU A 286 2.35 -16.43 24.15
N CYS A 287 1.87 -15.20 24.24
CA CYS A 287 2.08 -14.19 23.20
C CYS A 287 3.58 -13.91 23.01
N GLY A 288 4.00 -13.79 21.75
CA GLY A 288 5.38 -13.58 21.39
C GLY A 288 6.22 -14.85 21.27
N ASN A 289 5.65 -16.01 21.50
CA ASN A 289 6.35 -17.30 21.38
C ASN A 289 6.08 -17.95 20.03
N LEU A 290 7.10 -18.63 19.50
CA LEU A 290 7.02 -19.41 18.28
C LEU A 290 7.14 -20.90 18.61
N TYR A 291 6.19 -21.69 18.13
CA TYR A 291 6.13 -23.13 18.28
C TYR A 291 6.09 -23.81 16.92
N LEU A 292 6.60 -25.03 16.83
CA LEU A 292 6.45 -25.90 15.67
C LEU A 292 5.89 -27.24 16.15
N LYS A 293 4.70 -27.61 15.67
CA LYS A 293 3.99 -28.84 16.06
C LYS A 293 3.84 -28.95 17.58
N GLY A 294 3.51 -27.83 18.21
CA GLY A 294 3.37 -27.70 19.65
C GLY A 294 4.68 -27.63 20.44
N LEU A 295 5.87 -27.75 19.83
CA LEU A 295 7.16 -27.64 20.53
C LEU A 295 7.71 -26.23 20.46
N LEU A 296 8.21 -25.68 21.57
CA LEU A 296 8.75 -24.32 21.63
C LEU A 296 10.04 -24.22 20.81
N LEU A 297 10.03 -23.35 19.81
CA LEU A 297 11.22 -22.95 19.08
C LEU A 297 11.95 -21.85 19.82
N LYS A 298 11.23 -20.77 20.12
CA LYS A 298 11.81 -19.58 20.76
C LYS A 298 10.74 -18.76 21.49
N GLU A 299 11.12 -18.25 22.65
CA GLU A 299 10.32 -17.34 23.48
C GLU A 299 10.81 -15.91 23.31
N SER A 300 9.89 -14.95 23.27
CA SER A 300 10.24 -13.53 23.32
C SER A 300 10.55 -13.13 24.77
N LYS A 301 11.72 -12.55 25.01
CA LYS A 301 12.16 -12.01 26.31
C LYS A 301 12.15 -10.48 26.25
N PRO A 302 12.17 -9.77 27.40
CA PRO A 302 12.14 -8.30 27.42
C PRO A 302 13.19 -7.61 26.54
N LEU A 303 14.34 -8.28 26.30
CA LEU A 303 15.46 -7.76 25.52
C LEU A 303 15.68 -8.48 24.18
N SER A 304 14.86 -9.49 23.84
CA SER A 304 15.05 -10.26 22.61
C SER A 304 13.73 -10.83 22.08
N SER A 305 13.49 -10.65 20.79
CA SER A 305 12.31 -11.25 20.14
C SER A 305 12.56 -12.71 19.74
N ALA A 306 11.49 -13.50 19.77
CA ALA A 306 11.46 -14.81 19.14
C ALA A 306 11.59 -14.70 17.61
N SER A 307 11.03 -13.64 16.99
CA SER A 307 11.11 -13.44 15.54
C SER A 307 12.56 -13.27 15.06
N MET A 308 12.85 -13.83 13.89
CA MET A 308 14.11 -13.61 13.18
C MET A 308 14.40 -12.14 12.86
N THR A 309 13.36 -11.33 12.68
CA THR A 309 13.51 -9.89 12.41
C THR A 309 14.03 -9.11 13.62
N GLY A 310 14.03 -9.74 14.82
CA GLY A 310 14.28 -9.07 16.09
C GLY A 310 13.12 -8.18 16.56
N LYS A 311 12.06 -8.01 15.75
CA LYS A 311 10.89 -7.18 16.08
C LYS A 311 9.91 -7.90 16.98
N LYS A 312 9.14 -7.16 17.77
CA LYS A 312 8.19 -7.72 18.72
C LYS A 312 7.08 -8.48 17.98
N LEU A 313 6.65 -9.59 18.54
CA LEU A 313 5.44 -10.30 18.14
C LEU A 313 4.31 -9.93 19.13
N LYS A 314 3.14 -9.54 18.61
CA LYS A 314 1.93 -9.27 19.39
C LYS A 314 1.26 -10.56 19.86
N PHE A 315 1.25 -11.59 19.02
CA PHE A 315 0.62 -12.89 19.29
C PHE A 315 1.64 -14.03 19.31
N GLY A 316 1.22 -15.21 19.77
CA GLY A 316 2.00 -16.44 19.64
C GLY A 316 1.58 -17.22 18.39
N TYR A 317 2.49 -18.03 17.86
CA TYR A 317 2.26 -18.79 16.63
C TYR A 317 2.72 -20.24 16.78
N ASN A 318 1.85 -21.18 16.46
CA ASN A 318 2.20 -22.59 16.33
C ASN A 318 2.18 -22.99 14.86
N PHE A 319 3.34 -23.29 14.30
CA PHE A 319 3.46 -23.69 12.91
C PHE A 319 3.19 -25.18 12.77
N ARG A 320 2.38 -25.56 11.78
CA ARG A 320 2.11 -26.96 11.46
C ARG A 320 3.26 -27.60 10.66
N ASP A 321 3.81 -26.83 9.72
CA ASP A 321 4.86 -27.24 8.81
C ASP A 321 6.09 -26.34 8.97
N GLY A 322 7.28 -26.91 8.75
CA GLY A 322 8.54 -26.17 8.81
C GLY A 322 9.76 -27.06 9.04
N SER A 323 10.89 -26.69 8.45
CA SER A 323 12.20 -27.27 8.77
C SER A 323 12.96 -26.33 9.69
N THR A 324 13.62 -26.86 10.72
CA THR A 324 14.42 -26.02 11.62
C THR A 324 15.91 -26.20 11.39
N ASN A 325 16.69 -25.17 11.72
CA ASN A 325 18.14 -25.29 11.74
C ASN A 325 18.61 -26.26 12.85
N ARG A 326 19.91 -26.60 12.88
CA ARG A 326 20.49 -27.54 13.87
C ARG A 326 20.18 -27.16 15.33
N GLU A 327 20.05 -25.86 15.62
CA GLU A 327 19.74 -25.35 16.96
C GLU A 327 18.23 -25.25 17.27
N ARG A 328 17.37 -25.61 16.31
CA ARG A 328 15.90 -25.57 16.41
C ARG A 328 15.32 -24.19 16.75
N GLN A 329 15.93 -23.14 16.22
CA GLN A 329 15.55 -21.76 16.56
C GLN A 329 14.57 -21.12 15.58
N PHE A 330 14.64 -21.50 14.30
CA PHE A 330 13.94 -20.80 13.22
C PHE A 330 13.47 -21.78 12.14
N ILE A 331 12.40 -21.43 11.44
CA ILE A 331 11.75 -22.26 10.40
C ILE A 331 12.32 -21.98 8.98
N GLY A 332 13.19 -20.99 8.84
CA GLY A 332 13.69 -20.55 7.54
C GLY A 332 14.32 -19.17 7.62
N GLU A 333 14.07 -18.32 6.63
CA GLU A 333 14.41 -16.90 6.65
C GLU A 333 13.28 -16.02 7.23
N ALA A 334 13.59 -14.77 7.59
CA ALA A 334 12.61 -13.82 8.15
C ALA A 334 11.37 -13.60 7.25
N VAL A 335 11.55 -13.65 5.93
CA VAL A 335 10.43 -13.54 4.96
C VAL A 335 9.55 -14.79 5.00
N GLU A 336 10.15 -15.98 5.19
CA GLU A 336 9.42 -17.25 5.28
C GLU A 336 8.63 -17.34 6.59
N GLU A 337 9.21 -16.86 7.70
CA GLU A 337 8.52 -16.71 8.98
C GLU A 337 7.27 -15.81 8.83
N CYS A 338 7.44 -14.62 8.23
CA CYS A 338 6.32 -13.70 7.99
C CYS A 338 5.26 -14.31 7.05
N ARG A 339 5.67 -15.03 6.00
CA ARG A 339 4.75 -15.74 5.10
C ARG A 339 3.96 -16.83 5.84
N ALA A 340 4.61 -17.59 6.71
CA ALA A 340 3.95 -18.62 7.51
C ALA A 340 2.93 -17.99 8.49
N ILE A 341 3.31 -16.90 9.17
CA ILE A 341 2.42 -16.14 10.05
C ILE A 341 1.20 -15.60 9.28
N LEU A 342 1.39 -14.98 8.12
CA LEU A 342 0.28 -14.44 7.33
C LEU A 342 -0.60 -15.53 6.71
N ASN A 343 -0.06 -16.73 6.47
CA ASN A 343 -0.86 -17.89 6.09
C ASN A 343 -1.77 -18.37 7.24
N ILE A 344 -1.31 -18.29 8.49
CA ILE A 344 -2.16 -18.54 9.66
C ILE A 344 -3.25 -17.48 9.73
N TRP A 345 -2.90 -16.19 9.61
CA TRP A 345 -3.89 -15.10 9.59
C TRP A 345 -4.94 -15.24 8.49
N ASP A 346 -4.56 -15.58 7.27
CA ASP A 346 -5.47 -15.85 6.15
C ASP A 346 -6.54 -16.89 6.52
N ARG A 347 -6.14 -17.99 7.19
CA ARG A 347 -7.06 -19.03 7.65
C ARG A 347 -7.89 -18.63 8.86
N VAL A 348 -7.28 -17.93 9.81
CA VAL A 348 -7.99 -17.38 10.97
C VAL A 348 -9.10 -16.44 10.51
N LEU A 349 -8.82 -15.51 9.59
CA LEU A 349 -9.82 -14.57 9.07
C LEU A 349 -10.86 -15.23 8.18
N ALA A 350 -10.54 -16.33 7.50
CA ALA A 350 -11.54 -17.12 6.78
C ALA A 350 -12.57 -17.74 7.73
N ASN A 351 -12.15 -18.16 8.93
CA ASN A 351 -13.00 -18.83 9.91
C ASN A 351 -13.65 -17.87 10.93
N LYS A 352 -12.94 -16.80 11.29
CA LYS A 352 -13.32 -15.80 12.29
C LYS A 352 -13.02 -14.39 11.78
N PRO A 353 -13.85 -13.85 10.86
CA PRO A 353 -13.62 -12.54 10.23
C PRO A 353 -13.49 -11.38 11.22
N GLU A 354 -14.09 -11.48 12.41
CA GLU A 354 -14.03 -10.48 13.47
C GLU A 354 -12.60 -10.21 13.99
N TYR A 355 -11.67 -11.15 13.79
CA TYR A 355 -10.26 -10.98 14.14
C TYR A 355 -9.51 -10.00 13.24
N VAL A 356 -10.13 -9.53 12.14
CA VAL A 356 -9.53 -8.54 11.23
C VAL A 356 -9.13 -7.26 11.96
N ARG A 357 -9.85 -6.88 13.03
CA ARG A 357 -9.52 -5.73 13.88
C ARG A 357 -8.12 -5.84 14.48
N HIS A 358 -7.70 -7.04 14.87
CA HIS A 358 -6.41 -7.27 15.51
C HIS A 358 -5.26 -7.19 14.51
N LEU A 359 -5.48 -7.67 13.28
CA LEU A 359 -4.51 -7.53 12.20
C LEU A 359 -4.42 -6.07 11.72
N ASP A 360 -5.55 -5.36 11.63
CA ASP A 360 -5.58 -3.92 11.34
C ASP A 360 -4.80 -3.11 12.38
N GLU A 361 -5.01 -3.39 13.68
CA GLU A 361 -4.25 -2.78 14.77
C GLU A 361 -2.74 -3.01 14.66
N ILE A 362 -2.32 -4.21 14.24
CA ILE A 362 -0.90 -4.53 14.03
C ILE A 362 -0.34 -3.71 12.86
N LEU A 363 -1.05 -3.71 11.72
CA LEU A 363 -0.64 -3.00 10.51
C LEU A 363 -0.62 -1.48 10.68
N ARG A 364 -1.48 -0.93 11.53
CA ARG A 364 -1.51 0.50 11.88
C ARG A 364 -0.44 0.94 12.87
N SER A 365 0.20 0.00 13.56
CA SER A 365 1.14 0.34 14.62
C SER A 365 2.44 0.86 14.04
N PHE A 366 2.75 2.15 14.30
CA PHE A 366 4.04 2.73 13.98
C PHE A 366 5.12 2.34 15.01
N LYS A 367 4.73 2.18 16.28
CA LYS A 367 5.61 1.75 17.37
C LYS A 367 4.83 0.92 18.41
N PRO A 368 5.26 -0.31 18.72
CA PRO A 368 6.37 -1.02 18.09
C PRO A 368 6.01 -1.47 16.67
N GLU A 369 7.02 -1.58 15.80
CA GLU A 369 6.87 -2.35 14.57
C GLU A 369 6.78 -3.84 14.92
N TYR A 370 5.78 -4.50 14.36
CA TYR A 370 5.48 -5.89 14.63
C TYR A 370 6.08 -6.81 13.57
N ALA A 371 6.65 -7.93 14.01
CA ALA A 371 7.25 -8.92 13.12
C ALA A 371 6.23 -9.56 12.17
N GLU A 372 4.98 -9.72 12.63
CA GLU A 372 3.87 -10.34 11.89
C GLU A 372 3.68 -9.75 10.48
N VAL A 373 3.87 -8.44 10.37
CA VAL A 373 3.50 -7.66 9.19
C VAL A 373 4.70 -6.99 8.53
N TRP A 374 5.91 -7.32 8.98
CA TRP A 374 7.14 -6.67 8.51
C TRP A 374 7.31 -6.77 6.99
N ALA A 375 7.00 -7.92 6.39
CA ALA A 375 7.07 -8.13 4.94
C ALA A 375 5.68 -8.25 4.28
N ALA A 376 4.63 -7.68 4.90
CA ALA A 376 3.25 -7.90 4.48
C ALA A 376 2.99 -7.56 3.00
N SER A 377 3.59 -6.50 2.46
CA SER A 377 3.43 -6.11 1.04
C SER A 377 3.93 -7.17 0.06
N ARG A 378 4.83 -8.06 0.49
CA ARG A 378 5.43 -9.13 -0.33
C ARG A 378 4.79 -10.50 -0.11
N THR A 379 4.16 -10.72 1.04
CA THR A 379 3.74 -12.06 1.49
C THR A 379 2.26 -12.19 1.79
N MET A 380 1.54 -11.09 1.99
CA MET A 380 0.10 -11.13 2.25
C MET A 380 -0.66 -11.61 1.01
N LYS A 381 -1.71 -12.40 1.21
CA LYS A 381 -2.60 -12.83 0.12
C LYS A 381 -3.70 -11.81 -0.13
N SER A 382 -4.19 -11.81 -1.37
CA SER A 382 -5.33 -10.98 -1.79
C SER A 382 -6.57 -11.20 -0.92
N THR A 383 -6.86 -12.43 -0.49
CA THR A 383 -7.97 -12.77 0.40
C THR A 383 -7.93 -12.01 1.72
N THR A 384 -6.78 -12.01 2.40
CA THR A 384 -6.53 -11.23 3.63
C THR A 384 -6.66 -9.74 3.36
N ALA A 385 -6.04 -9.23 2.29
CA ALA A 385 -6.08 -7.81 1.94
C ALA A 385 -7.50 -7.31 1.64
N VAL A 386 -8.35 -8.13 0.99
CA VAL A 386 -9.77 -7.82 0.76
C VAL A 386 -10.55 -7.73 2.06
N GLN A 387 -10.28 -8.60 3.05
CA GLN A 387 -10.91 -8.50 4.36
C GLN A 387 -10.50 -7.21 5.09
N LEU A 388 -9.21 -6.86 5.06
CA LEU A 388 -8.70 -5.60 5.61
C LEU A 388 -9.35 -4.40 4.93
N LYS A 389 -9.43 -4.38 3.59
CA LYS A 389 -10.16 -3.34 2.85
C LYS A 389 -11.61 -3.24 3.34
N ARG A 390 -12.33 -4.36 3.44
CA ARG A 390 -13.74 -4.34 3.88
C ARG A 390 -13.86 -3.76 5.29
N HIS A 391 -12.94 -4.09 6.19
CA HIS A 391 -12.90 -3.54 7.54
C HIS A 391 -12.59 -2.03 7.57
N LEU A 392 -11.60 -1.59 6.79
CA LEU A 392 -11.25 -0.17 6.69
C LEU A 392 -12.40 0.66 6.13
N PHE A 393 -12.93 0.26 4.99
CA PHE A 393 -13.90 1.03 4.23
C PHE A 393 -15.35 0.77 4.63
N SER A 394 -15.59 0.07 5.75
CA SER A 394 -16.95 -0.05 6.31
C SER A 394 -17.45 1.29 6.86
N ASP A 395 -16.56 2.17 7.28
CA ASP A 395 -16.89 3.53 7.72
C ASP A 395 -16.82 4.51 6.54
N THR A 396 -17.96 4.80 5.93
CA THR A 396 -18.08 5.68 4.75
C THR A 396 -17.72 7.15 5.04
N LYS A 397 -17.59 7.53 6.31
CA LYS A 397 -17.20 8.89 6.74
C LYS A 397 -15.69 9.11 6.66
N LYS A 398 -14.90 8.04 6.53
CA LYS A 398 -13.44 8.10 6.48
C LYS A 398 -12.92 7.97 5.05
N TRP A 399 -11.79 8.62 4.81
CA TRP A 399 -10.94 8.45 3.65
C TRP A 399 -9.57 8.04 4.14
N TYR A 400 -9.00 6.99 3.55
CA TYR A 400 -7.66 6.53 3.93
C TYR A 400 -6.66 7.00 2.88
N TYR A 401 -5.48 7.42 3.33
CA TYR A 401 -4.39 7.87 2.48
C TYR A 401 -3.04 7.44 3.07
N SER A 402 -1.97 7.42 2.28
CA SER A 402 -0.60 7.21 2.78
C SER A 402 0.11 8.54 3.03
N ALA A 403 1.16 8.55 3.85
CA ALA A 403 1.96 9.77 4.10
C ALA A 403 2.55 10.39 2.82
N ASN A 404 2.75 9.57 1.78
CA ASN A 404 3.25 10.00 0.47
C ASN A 404 2.16 10.63 -0.42
N GLU A 405 0.89 10.57 0.01
CA GLU A 405 -0.24 11.16 -0.69
C GLU A 405 -0.66 12.50 -0.07
N ASN A 406 -1.17 13.40 -0.92
CA ASN A 406 -1.78 14.63 -0.44
C ASN A 406 -3.09 14.33 0.30
N ASN A 407 -3.25 14.86 1.53
CA ASN A 407 -4.48 14.81 2.33
C ASN A 407 -5.60 15.72 1.76
N LYS A 408 -5.78 15.75 0.44
CA LYS A 408 -6.87 16.53 -0.15
C LYS A 408 -8.20 15.96 0.34
N GLU A 409 -8.97 16.80 1.03
CA GLU A 409 -10.25 16.41 1.61
C GLU A 409 -11.24 16.04 0.50
N LEU A 410 -11.58 14.75 0.40
CA LEU A 410 -12.58 14.22 -0.53
C LEU A 410 -14.02 14.32 0.02
N GLY A 411 -14.30 15.37 0.81
CA GLY A 411 -15.53 15.52 1.59
C GLY A 411 -15.67 14.47 2.71
N ARG A 412 -14.56 13.89 3.16
CA ARG A 412 -14.49 12.83 4.19
C ARG A 412 -13.34 13.10 5.14
N LYS A 413 -13.41 12.53 6.35
CA LYS A 413 -12.32 12.63 7.33
C LYS A 413 -11.11 11.81 6.86
N GLY A 414 -10.01 12.47 6.53
CA GLY A 414 -8.74 11.83 6.20
C GLY A 414 -8.18 11.04 7.39
N VAL A 415 -7.72 9.82 7.14
CA VAL A 415 -7.03 8.95 8.10
C VAL A 415 -5.80 8.37 7.43
N GLU A 416 -4.63 8.74 7.94
CA GLU A 416 -3.36 8.23 7.43
C GLU A 416 -3.19 6.74 7.75
N LEU A 417 -2.69 5.98 6.79
CA LEU A 417 -2.22 4.61 6.94
C LEU A 417 -0.69 4.58 6.84
N PRO A 418 -0.01 3.71 7.62
CA PRO A 418 1.40 3.44 7.40
C PRO A 418 1.67 2.99 5.97
N ASN A 419 2.80 3.42 5.39
CA ASN A 419 3.16 3.09 4.00
C ASN A 419 3.17 1.58 3.73
N SER A 420 3.67 0.77 4.68
CA SER A 420 3.65 -0.70 4.56
C SER A 420 2.24 -1.29 4.44
N TYR A 421 1.24 -0.69 5.09
CA TYR A 421 -0.15 -1.11 4.98
C TYR A 421 -0.78 -0.58 3.68
N TRP A 422 -0.43 0.64 3.27
CA TRP A 422 -0.88 1.18 1.99
C TRP A 422 -0.38 0.32 0.81
N GLU A 423 0.91 0.00 0.78
CA GLU A 423 1.55 -0.84 -0.25
C GLU A 423 0.86 -2.21 -0.39
N VAL A 424 0.47 -2.83 0.73
CA VAL A 424 -0.32 -4.07 0.72
C VAL A 424 -1.61 -3.88 -0.08
N LEU A 425 -2.40 -2.85 0.23
CA LEU A 425 -3.69 -2.63 -0.43
C LEU A 425 -3.50 -2.20 -1.89
N GLU A 426 -2.48 -1.40 -2.17
CA GLU A 426 -2.15 -0.90 -3.50
C GLU A 426 -1.70 -2.02 -4.44
N SER A 427 -0.87 -2.95 -3.96
CA SER A 427 -0.39 -4.11 -4.74
C SER A 427 -1.52 -4.99 -5.29
N PHE A 428 -2.70 -4.95 -4.66
CA PHE A 428 -3.90 -5.67 -5.07
C PHE A 428 -4.96 -4.76 -5.73
N GLY A 429 -4.66 -3.49 -6.00
CA GLY A 429 -5.60 -2.51 -6.58
C GLY A 429 -6.82 -2.24 -5.69
N LEU A 430 -6.67 -2.39 -4.37
CA LEU A 430 -7.77 -2.29 -3.40
C LEU A 430 -8.02 -0.86 -2.92
N VAL A 431 -7.04 0.02 -3.08
CA VAL A 431 -7.09 1.46 -2.76
C VAL A 431 -6.84 2.29 -4.00
N ARG A 432 -7.20 3.56 -3.94
CA ARG A 432 -6.95 4.57 -4.97
C ARG A 432 -6.32 5.78 -4.32
N THR A 433 -5.44 6.45 -5.04
CA THR A 433 -4.93 7.75 -4.61
C THR A 433 -6.04 8.80 -4.62
N ALA A 434 -5.86 9.89 -3.87
CA ALA A 434 -6.83 10.99 -3.88
C ALA A 434 -7.10 11.51 -5.31
N LYS A 435 -6.06 11.60 -6.14
CA LYS A 435 -6.17 12.01 -7.55
C LYS A 435 -7.01 11.01 -8.35
N GLN A 436 -6.72 9.71 -8.25
CA GLN A 436 -7.46 8.67 -8.96
C GLN A 436 -8.94 8.63 -8.55
N GLU A 437 -9.25 8.82 -7.27
CA GLU A 437 -10.63 8.86 -6.80
C GLU A 437 -11.35 10.15 -7.24
N GLN A 438 -10.66 11.30 -7.29
CA GLN A 438 -11.21 12.53 -7.87
C GLN A 438 -11.55 12.35 -9.35
N GLU A 439 -10.59 11.85 -10.15
CA GLU A 439 -10.79 11.57 -11.57
C GLU A 439 -11.96 10.60 -11.78
N ARG A 440 -12.01 9.50 -11.02
CA ARG A 440 -13.12 8.52 -11.11
C ARG A 440 -14.48 9.14 -10.80
N ARG A 441 -14.60 9.94 -9.73
CA ARG A 441 -15.86 10.61 -9.37
C ARG A 441 -16.27 11.65 -10.40
N PHE A 442 -15.30 12.39 -10.93
CA PHE A 442 -15.52 13.39 -11.97
C PHE A 442 -15.94 12.74 -13.29
N MET A 443 -15.36 11.59 -13.64
CA MET A 443 -15.78 10.76 -14.77
C MET A 443 -17.22 10.28 -14.63
N SER A 444 -17.64 9.87 -13.43
CA SER A 444 -19.01 9.41 -13.15
C SER A 444 -19.99 10.53 -12.81
N ALA A 445 -19.56 11.80 -12.80
CA ALA A 445 -20.40 12.91 -12.39
C ALA A 445 -21.55 13.12 -13.40
N GLU A 446 -22.71 13.49 -12.87
CA GLU A 446 -23.92 13.75 -13.65
C GLU A 446 -23.71 14.98 -14.55
N ILE A 447 -24.32 14.94 -15.74
CA ILE A 447 -24.24 16.01 -16.72
C ILE A 447 -25.05 17.20 -16.23
N ALA A 448 -24.40 18.36 -16.12
CA ALA A 448 -25.05 19.60 -15.76
C ALA A 448 -25.65 20.27 -17.00
N ALA A 449 -26.90 20.72 -16.89
CA ALA A 449 -27.51 21.58 -17.89
C ALA A 449 -26.88 22.96 -17.85
N VAL A 450 -26.67 23.58 -19.02
CA VAL A 450 -26.18 24.96 -19.10
C VAL A 450 -27.34 25.90 -18.71
N PRO A 451 -27.19 26.72 -17.66
CA PRO A 451 -28.23 27.68 -17.29
C PRO A 451 -28.53 28.68 -18.41
N THR A 452 -29.77 29.11 -18.56
CA THR A 452 -30.22 30.04 -19.61
C THR A 452 -29.88 31.52 -19.33
N ASN A 453 -28.84 31.77 -18.53
CA ASN A 453 -28.40 33.13 -18.24
C ASN A 453 -27.28 33.54 -19.21
N GLU A 454 -27.17 34.84 -19.50
CA GLU A 454 -26.25 35.37 -20.52
C GLU A 454 -24.80 34.94 -20.28
N PHE A 455 -24.33 34.99 -19.02
CA PHE A 455 -22.98 34.59 -18.65
C PHE A 455 -22.70 33.10 -18.92
N ALA A 456 -23.60 32.21 -18.54
CA ALA A 456 -23.43 30.77 -18.71
C ALA A 456 -23.48 30.37 -20.20
N GLU A 457 -24.43 30.91 -20.96
CA GLU A 457 -24.55 30.67 -22.40
C GLU A 457 -23.31 31.18 -23.15
N GLU A 458 -22.83 32.39 -22.82
CA GLU A 458 -21.60 32.91 -23.42
C GLU A 458 -20.36 32.15 -22.97
N THR A 459 -20.28 31.69 -21.73
CA THR A 459 -19.16 30.87 -21.26
C THR A 459 -19.09 29.57 -22.07
N HIS A 460 -20.22 28.90 -22.21
CA HIS A 460 -20.33 27.67 -23.00
C HIS A 460 -19.99 27.87 -24.47
N ARG A 461 -20.51 28.96 -25.08
CA ARG A 461 -20.25 29.31 -26.47
C ARG A 461 -18.77 29.62 -26.71
N LEU A 462 -18.17 30.45 -25.85
CA LEU A 462 -16.80 30.92 -26.02
C LEU A 462 -15.77 29.82 -25.80
N ILE A 463 -15.95 28.93 -24.82
CA ILE A 463 -15.02 27.80 -24.66
C ILE A 463 -15.06 26.89 -25.88
N ARG A 464 -16.24 26.61 -26.44
CA ARG A 464 -16.40 25.82 -27.67
C ARG A 464 -15.74 26.49 -28.87
N ALA A 465 -15.99 27.79 -29.08
CA ALA A 465 -15.37 28.55 -30.15
C ALA A 465 -13.84 28.56 -30.05
N THR A 466 -13.30 28.65 -28.83
CA THR A 466 -11.86 28.64 -28.57
C THR A 466 -11.23 27.29 -28.90
N LEU A 467 -11.91 26.18 -28.58
CA LEU A 467 -11.47 24.83 -28.97
C LEU A 467 -11.50 24.64 -30.48
N GLN A 468 -12.55 25.10 -31.16
CA GLN A 468 -12.66 25.01 -32.62
C GLN A 468 -11.59 25.82 -33.36
N GLY A 469 -11.23 26.99 -32.82
CA GLY A 469 -10.18 27.84 -33.38
C GLY A 469 -8.77 27.26 -33.23
N CYS A 470 -8.58 26.18 -32.47
CA CYS A 470 -7.30 25.55 -32.22
C CYS A 470 -7.22 24.17 -32.90
N LYS A 471 -6.22 23.97 -33.77
CA LYS A 471 -6.08 22.75 -34.59
C LYS A 471 -5.98 21.47 -33.76
N GLN A 472 -5.44 21.56 -32.55
CA GLN A 472 -5.19 20.44 -31.67
C GLN A 472 -6.45 20.01 -30.92
N THR A 473 -7.40 20.93 -30.72
CA THR A 473 -8.64 20.72 -29.95
C THR A 473 -9.92 20.84 -30.78
N ASN A 474 -9.84 21.15 -32.08
CA ASN A 474 -11.00 21.37 -32.95
C ASN A 474 -11.97 20.19 -33.10
N THR A 475 -11.52 18.96 -32.82
CA THR A 475 -12.37 17.75 -32.81
C THR A 475 -12.94 17.41 -31.43
N MET A 476 -12.66 18.22 -30.41
CA MET A 476 -12.99 17.93 -29.03
C MET A 476 -14.29 18.63 -28.63
N SER A 477 -15.08 17.96 -27.80
CA SER A 477 -16.35 18.48 -27.30
C SER A 477 -16.24 18.89 -25.83
N VAL A 478 -17.22 19.65 -25.34
CA VAL A 478 -17.29 20.10 -23.94
C VAL A 478 -18.65 19.72 -23.35
N GLN A 479 -18.60 19.17 -22.15
CA GLN A 479 -19.74 18.84 -21.31
C GLN A 479 -19.49 19.36 -19.88
N PHE A 480 -20.49 20.02 -19.31
CA PHE A 480 -20.43 20.45 -17.91
C PHE A 480 -20.97 19.34 -17.01
N VAL A 481 -20.41 19.20 -15.80
CA VAL A 481 -20.79 18.15 -14.84
C VAL A 481 -20.95 18.69 -13.42
N HIS A 482 -21.86 18.08 -12.67
CA HIS A 482 -22.11 18.35 -11.25
C HIS A 482 -20.96 17.80 -10.38
N ALA A 483 -19.91 18.60 -10.19
CA ALA A 483 -18.69 18.19 -9.50
C ALA A 483 -18.22 19.18 -8.42
N ALA A 484 -19.12 20.01 -7.86
CA ALA A 484 -18.78 21.07 -6.92
C ALA A 484 -18.02 20.61 -5.66
N GLN A 485 -18.16 19.34 -5.25
CA GLN A 485 -17.45 18.76 -4.11
C GLN A 485 -16.04 18.24 -4.43
N LEU A 486 -15.60 18.34 -5.69
CA LEU A 486 -14.30 17.87 -6.15
C LEU A 486 -13.39 19.07 -6.45
N SER A 487 -12.10 18.95 -6.15
CA SER A 487 -11.12 20.01 -6.47
C SER A 487 -10.67 20.01 -7.93
N LEU A 488 -11.28 19.19 -8.79
CA LEU A 488 -10.92 19.06 -10.21
C LEU A 488 -11.78 20.04 -11.02
N GLY A 489 -11.13 20.91 -11.81
CA GLY A 489 -11.81 21.90 -12.65
C GLY A 489 -12.19 21.35 -14.02
N THR A 490 -11.32 20.54 -14.63
CA THR A 490 -11.48 19.96 -15.97
C THR A 490 -10.89 18.55 -16.02
N LEU A 491 -11.42 17.69 -16.90
CA LEU A 491 -10.88 16.36 -17.19
C LEU A 491 -11.08 16.02 -18.67
N TYR A 492 -10.03 15.53 -19.32
CA TYR A 492 -10.10 15.02 -20.70
C TYR A 492 -10.43 13.53 -20.71
N VAL A 493 -11.40 13.15 -21.54
CA VAL A 493 -11.81 11.77 -21.82
C VAL A 493 -11.42 11.44 -23.25
N ASP A 494 -10.36 10.66 -23.42
CA ASP A 494 -9.75 10.41 -24.74
C ASP A 494 -10.68 9.61 -25.66
N ASP A 495 -11.34 8.57 -25.13
CA ASP A 495 -12.25 7.69 -25.87
C ASP A 495 -13.36 8.48 -26.59
N ASP A 496 -13.93 9.48 -25.90
CA ASP A 496 -15.03 10.32 -26.40
C ASP A 496 -14.55 11.64 -27.02
N LYS A 497 -13.24 11.93 -26.96
CA LYS A 497 -12.64 13.25 -27.25
C LYS A 497 -13.39 14.38 -26.56
N LEU A 498 -13.72 14.17 -25.28
CA LEU A 498 -14.63 15.02 -24.53
C LEU A 498 -13.91 15.65 -23.33
N PHE A 499 -14.07 16.96 -23.15
CA PHE A 499 -13.74 17.62 -21.89
C PHE A 499 -14.95 17.69 -21.00
N LYS A 500 -14.83 17.10 -19.81
CA LYS A 500 -15.74 17.36 -18.70
C LYS A 500 -15.23 18.58 -17.94
N ILE A 501 -16.11 19.55 -17.69
CA ILE A 501 -15.79 20.80 -16.98
C ILE A 501 -16.73 20.94 -15.80
N ASN A 502 -16.21 21.39 -14.65
CA ASN A 502 -17.03 21.62 -13.47
C ASN A 502 -18.08 22.71 -13.75
N GLU A 503 -19.34 22.47 -13.43
CA GLU A 503 -20.43 23.42 -13.64
C GLU A 503 -20.26 24.76 -12.90
N THR A 504 -19.40 24.82 -11.87
CA THR A 504 -19.13 26.05 -11.11
C THR A 504 -18.64 27.18 -12.02
N TRP A 505 -17.95 26.85 -13.11
CA TRP A 505 -17.51 27.80 -14.13
C TRP A 505 -18.65 28.48 -14.90
N LEU A 506 -19.88 27.94 -14.85
CA LEU A 506 -21.06 28.57 -15.46
C LEU A 506 -21.71 29.62 -14.55
N ARG A 507 -21.23 29.78 -13.31
CA ARG A 507 -21.76 30.73 -12.34
C ARG A 507 -20.80 31.90 -12.19
N ARG A 508 -21.35 33.11 -12.31
CA ARG A 508 -20.60 34.37 -12.18
C ARG A 508 -19.82 34.44 -10.86
N ASP A 509 -20.51 34.28 -9.74
CA ASP A 509 -19.92 34.44 -8.41
C ASP A 509 -18.86 33.39 -8.10
N GLU A 510 -19.08 32.14 -8.52
CA GLU A 510 -18.08 31.06 -8.36
C GLU A 510 -16.87 31.27 -9.25
N SER A 511 -17.04 31.76 -10.49
CA SER A 511 -15.91 32.06 -11.38
C SER A 511 -15.03 33.19 -10.81
N ILE A 512 -15.65 34.23 -10.23
CA ILE A 512 -14.93 35.30 -9.54
C ILE A 512 -14.11 34.72 -8.37
N LYS A 513 -14.72 33.85 -7.57
CA LYS A 513 -14.07 33.20 -6.42
C LYS A 513 -12.92 32.28 -6.83
N ILE A 514 -13.12 31.43 -7.85
CA ILE A 514 -12.11 30.50 -8.36
C ILE A 514 -10.91 31.26 -8.93
N LEU A 515 -11.16 32.36 -9.64
CA LEU A 515 -10.11 33.19 -10.26
C LEU A 515 -9.48 34.20 -9.29
N GLY A 516 -10.04 34.39 -8.10
CA GLY A 516 -9.57 35.39 -7.13
C GLY A 516 -9.76 36.83 -7.62
N LEU A 517 -10.81 37.09 -8.41
CA LEU A 517 -11.04 38.39 -9.03
C LEU A 517 -11.91 39.32 -8.17
N PRO A 518 -11.89 40.65 -8.41
CA PRO A 518 -12.80 41.57 -7.71
C PRO A 518 -14.24 41.47 -8.22
N ASN A 519 -15.23 41.66 -7.32
CA ASN A 519 -16.66 41.58 -7.64
C ASN A 519 -17.17 42.68 -8.59
N TYR A 520 -16.42 43.77 -8.77
CA TYR A 520 -16.83 44.93 -9.59
C TYR A 520 -16.50 44.81 -11.08
N LEU A 521 -15.91 43.70 -11.53
CA LEU A 521 -15.59 43.50 -12.94
C LEU A 521 -16.85 43.48 -13.82
N THR A 522 -16.72 44.03 -15.03
CA THR A 522 -17.78 43.90 -16.03
C THR A 522 -17.91 42.44 -16.45
N GLU A 523 -19.11 42.01 -16.86
CA GLU A 523 -19.35 40.63 -17.28
C GLU A 523 -18.43 40.21 -18.43
N THR A 524 -18.15 41.13 -19.33
CA THR A 524 -17.25 40.89 -20.47
C THR A 524 -15.82 40.61 -20.02
N ASP A 525 -15.31 41.36 -19.03
CA ASP A 525 -13.95 41.16 -18.52
C ASP A 525 -13.86 39.88 -17.67
N LEU A 526 -14.93 39.53 -16.95
CA LEU A 526 -15.01 38.24 -16.26
C LEU A 526 -15.02 37.06 -17.24
N LEU A 527 -15.79 37.15 -18.33
CA LEU A 527 -15.79 36.15 -19.40
C LEU A 527 -14.39 35.97 -20.00
N PHE A 528 -13.64 37.06 -20.21
CA PHE A 528 -12.25 36.99 -20.68
C PHE A 528 -11.40 36.06 -19.82
N HIS A 529 -11.33 36.35 -18.52
CA HIS A 529 -10.48 35.62 -17.59
C HIS A 529 -10.96 34.18 -17.38
N THR A 530 -12.28 33.97 -17.35
CA THR A 530 -12.91 32.66 -17.23
C THR A 530 -12.51 31.75 -18.40
N ILE A 531 -12.70 32.22 -19.64
CA ILE A 531 -12.40 31.42 -20.83
C ILE A 531 -10.90 31.24 -21.02
N LYS A 532 -10.09 32.27 -20.77
CA LYS A 532 -8.63 32.16 -20.81
C LYS A 532 -8.14 31.06 -19.86
N ARG A 533 -8.63 31.04 -18.61
CA ARG A 533 -8.23 30.04 -17.63
C ARG A 533 -8.71 28.64 -18.00
N LEU A 534 -9.98 28.50 -18.36
CA LEU A 534 -10.55 27.22 -18.79
C LEU A 534 -9.81 26.64 -20.00
N PHE A 535 -9.49 27.48 -20.99
CA PHE A 535 -8.78 27.02 -22.18
C PHE A 535 -7.34 26.60 -21.87
N ALA A 536 -6.65 27.30 -20.98
CA ALA A 536 -5.34 26.87 -20.48
C ALA A 536 -5.43 25.48 -19.81
N ASP A 537 -6.39 25.30 -18.88
CA ASP A 537 -6.60 24.03 -18.18
C ASP A 537 -6.97 22.90 -19.17
N VAL A 538 -7.73 23.21 -20.23
CA VAL A 538 -8.04 22.27 -21.32
C VAL A 538 -6.78 21.90 -22.11
N LEU A 539 -5.98 22.87 -22.55
CA LEU A 539 -4.74 22.62 -23.30
C LEU A 539 -3.73 21.78 -22.50
N ASP A 540 -3.68 21.96 -21.19
CA ASP A 540 -2.88 21.12 -20.31
C ASP A 540 -3.33 19.66 -20.31
N GLY A 541 -4.64 19.42 -20.36
CA GLY A 541 -5.25 18.08 -20.45
C GLY A 541 -5.14 17.38 -21.81
N VAL A 542 -4.80 18.09 -22.90
CA VAL A 542 -4.67 17.50 -24.24
C VAL A 542 -3.46 16.55 -24.32
N PRO A 543 -3.61 15.33 -24.90
CA PRO A 543 -2.50 14.40 -25.07
C PRO A 543 -1.31 15.00 -25.83
N ASN A 544 -0.11 14.82 -25.28
CA ASN A 544 1.14 15.32 -25.85
C ASN A 544 1.45 14.80 -27.26
N ALA A 545 0.76 13.76 -27.74
CA ALA A 545 0.88 13.24 -29.10
C ALA A 545 0.28 14.18 -30.16
N ARG A 546 -0.67 15.06 -29.78
CA ARG A 546 -1.26 16.05 -30.69
C ARG A 546 -0.35 17.26 -30.96
N PHE A 547 0.64 17.47 -30.10
CA PHE A 547 1.66 18.50 -30.26
C PHE A 547 2.91 17.85 -30.83
N ARG A 548 3.07 17.90 -32.16
CA ARG A 548 4.28 17.43 -32.83
C ARG A 548 5.43 18.38 -32.46
N PRO A 549 6.52 17.90 -31.84
CA PRO A 549 7.70 18.73 -31.69
C PRO A 549 8.26 19.06 -33.07
N ASP A 550 8.63 20.32 -33.28
CA ASP A 550 9.53 20.70 -34.36
C ASP A 550 10.98 20.77 -33.82
N ASP A 551 11.97 20.85 -34.71
CA ASP A 551 13.39 20.84 -34.32
C ASP A 551 13.81 22.04 -33.46
N HIS A 552 12.93 23.03 -33.27
CA HIS A 552 13.25 24.31 -32.61
C HIS A 552 12.37 24.63 -31.39
N HIS A 553 11.25 23.92 -31.17
CA HIS A 553 10.28 24.26 -30.13
C HIS A 553 9.77 23.03 -29.36
N SER A 554 9.66 23.21 -28.05
CA SER A 554 9.08 22.20 -27.17
C SER A 554 7.56 22.13 -27.31
N LYS A 555 6.96 21.02 -26.86
CA LYS A 555 5.49 20.87 -26.79
C LYS A 555 4.83 21.97 -25.95
N ASN A 556 5.48 22.41 -24.88
CA ASN A 556 4.99 23.49 -24.03
C ASN A 556 4.98 24.82 -24.77
N TRP A 557 5.96 25.06 -25.65
CA TRP A 557 5.96 26.25 -26.50
C TRP A 557 4.74 26.26 -27.44
N HIS A 558 4.40 25.12 -28.06
CA HIS A 558 3.19 25.04 -28.88
C HIS A 558 1.91 25.28 -28.09
N LYS A 559 1.78 24.68 -26.88
CA LYS A 559 0.66 24.95 -25.97
C LYS A 559 0.54 26.45 -25.65
N GLN A 560 1.66 27.08 -25.31
CA GLN A 560 1.70 28.51 -24.99
C GLN A 560 1.34 29.37 -26.20
N ARG A 561 1.84 29.06 -27.39
CA ARG A 561 1.50 29.76 -28.63
C ARG A 561 -0.01 29.67 -28.90
N ASP A 562 -0.59 28.47 -28.81
CA ASP A 562 -2.01 28.28 -29.07
C ASP A 562 -2.89 28.98 -28.02
N LEU A 563 -2.43 29.04 -26.75
CA LEU A 563 -3.06 29.84 -25.69
C LEU A 563 -3.02 31.34 -26.00
N ILE A 564 -1.88 31.88 -26.45
CA ILE A 564 -1.74 33.29 -26.83
C ILE A 564 -2.64 33.62 -28.03
N CYS A 565 -2.71 32.74 -29.04
CA CYS A 565 -3.61 32.94 -30.19
C CYS A 565 -5.08 32.96 -29.78
N ALA A 566 -5.49 32.06 -28.87
CA ALA A 566 -6.83 32.05 -28.30
C ALA A 566 -7.12 33.32 -27.49
N GLU A 567 -6.17 33.76 -26.67
CA GLU A 567 -6.27 34.98 -25.88
C GLU A 567 -6.48 36.21 -26.77
N GLN A 568 -5.69 36.34 -27.85
CA GLN A 568 -5.83 37.42 -28.81
C GLN A 568 -7.22 37.45 -29.45
N ARG A 569 -7.71 36.29 -29.94
CA ARG A 569 -9.06 36.19 -30.53
C ARG A 569 -10.17 36.53 -29.54
N LEU A 570 -9.98 36.17 -28.27
CA LEU A 570 -10.93 36.47 -27.20
C LEU A 570 -10.94 37.97 -26.87
N LEU A 571 -9.77 38.62 -26.80
CA LEU A 571 -9.65 40.08 -26.64
C LEU A 571 -10.36 40.82 -27.77
N GLU A 572 -10.08 40.43 -29.01
CA GLU A 572 -10.71 41.02 -30.21
C GLU A 572 -12.24 40.89 -30.16
N TYR A 573 -12.74 39.68 -29.84
CA TYR A 573 -14.18 39.43 -29.68
C TYR A 573 -14.80 40.35 -28.61
N ILE A 574 -14.15 40.49 -27.45
CA ILE A 574 -14.64 41.30 -26.34
C ILE A 574 -14.70 42.78 -26.70
N GLN A 575 -13.64 43.29 -27.32
CA GLN A 575 -13.54 44.69 -27.73
C GLN A 575 -14.61 45.04 -28.77
N MET A 576 -14.82 44.15 -29.76
CA MET A 576 -15.84 44.37 -30.79
C MET A 576 -17.27 44.21 -30.24
N LYS A 577 -17.53 43.18 -29.42
CA LYS A 577 -18.88 42.93 -28.88
C LYS A 577 -19.41 44.09 -28.05
N LYS A 578 -18.55 44.77 -27.28
CA LYS A 578 -18.94 45.96 -26.46
C LYS A 578 -19.60 47.08 -27.30
N LYS A 579 -19.33 47.16 -28.60
CA LYS A 579 -19.82 48.22 -29.49
C LYS A 579 -20.54 47.70 -30.74
N LEU A 580 -20.79 46.40 -30.83
CA LEU A 580 -21.52 45.80 -31.95
C LEU A 580 -23.01 46.09 -31.82
N SER A 581 -23.54 46.98 -32.65
CA SER A 581 -24.94 47.40 -32.62
C SER A 581 -25.58 47.30 -34.00
N LEU A 582 -26.77 46.73 -34.05
CA LEU A 582 -27.58 46.66 -35.26
C LEU A 582 -28.77 47.61 -35.08
N THR A 583 -28.78 48.73 -35.81
CA THR A 583 -29.71 49.83 -35.63
C THR A 583 -30.51 50.12 -36.91
N PRO A 584 -31.82 50.43 -36.80
CA PRO A 584 -32.62 50.82 -37.95
C PRO A 584 -32.36 52.29 -38.29
N ILE A 585 -32.34 52.64 -39.58
CA ILE A 585 -32.27 54.05 -40.02
C ILE A 585 -33.70 54.55 -40.26
N SER A 586 -34.10 55.59 -39.52
CA SER A 586 -35.48 56.05 -39.38
C SER A 586 -36.04 56.90 -40.53
N HIS A 587 -35.31 57.09 -41.63
CA HIS A 587 -35.72 58.01 -42.68
C HIS A 587 -35.77 57.28 -44.04
N THR A 588 -37.00 57.16 -44.55
CA THR A 588 -37.40 56.85 -45.94
C THR A 588 -37.03 55.51 -46.57
N SER A 589 -36.23 54.64 -45.93
CA SER A 589 -35.89 53.32 -46.48
C SER A 589 -35.90 52.23 -45.40
N SER A 590 -36.35 51.00 -45.73
CA SER A 590 -36.23 49.82 -44.86
C SER A 590 -34.76 49.38 -44.79
N ARG A 591 -33.97 50.16 -44.06
CA ARG A 591 -32.52 50.05 -43.94
C ARG A 591 -32.11 49.79 -42.50
N VAL A 592 -31.14 48.89 -42.34
CA VAL A 592 -30.51 48.60 -41.05
C VAL A 592 -29.00 48.72 -41.21
N THR A 593 -28.34 49.31 -40.22
CA THR A 593 -26.90 49.48 -40.16
C THR A 593 -26.33 48.63 -39.03
N LEU A 594 -25.31 47.84 -39.33
CA LEU A 594 -24.45 47.25 -38.31
C LEU A 594 -23.29 48.22 -38.07
N GLN A 595 -23.05 48.60 -36.82
CA GLN A 595 -21.91 49.40 -36.38
C GLN A 595 -21.02 48.58 -35.44
N TRP A 596 -19.71 48.81 -35.52
CA TRP A 596 -18.71 48.22 -34.63
C TRP A 596 -17.59 49.23 -34.35
N ASN A 597 -16.70 48.88 -33.41
CA ASN A 597 -15.56 49.73 -33.10
C ASN A 597 -14.40 49.49 -34.08
N SER A 598 -14.06 50.49 -34.89
CA SER A 598 -12.92 50.46 -35.83
C SER A 598 -11.56 50.49 -35.12
N ASP A 599 -11.51 51.09 -33.93
CA ASP A 599 -10.25 51.49 -33.28
C ASP A 599 -9.57 50.34 -32.52
N PHE A 600 -10.28 49.24 -32.27
CA PHE A 600 -9.82 48.09 -31.46
C PHE A 600 -9.94 46.78 -32.23
N SER A 601 -9.52 46.80 -33.49
CA SER A 601 -10.00 45.86 -34.50
C SER A 601 -8.94 44.89 -35.01
N TRP A 602 -9.37 43.97 -35.88
CA TRP A 602 -8.60 42.91 -36.54
C TRP A 602 -7.42 43.37 -37.43
N GLY A 603 -7.02 44.65 -37.32
CA GLY A 603 -6.08 45.38 -38.17
C GLY A 603 -6.82 46.15 -39.27
N ASP A 604 -6.32 47.35 -39.62
CA ASP A 604 -6.97 48.28 -40.56
C ASP A 604 -7.27 47.66 -41.94
N ASN A 605 -6.43 46.70 -42.36
CA ASN A 605 -6.58 45.99 -43.64
C ASN A 605 -7.39 44.68 -43.56
N ALA A 606 -7.96 44.33 -42.41
CA ALA A 606 -8.73 43.09 -42.29
C ALA A 606 -10.04 43.17 -43.06
N SER A 607 -10.29 42.16 -43.89
CA SER A 607 -11.58 41.97 -44.57
C SER A 607 -12.52 41.16 -43.68
N VAL A 608 -13.70 41.72 -43.44
CA VAL A 608 -14.76 41.11 -42.63
C VAL A 608 -15.97 40.81 -43.49
N THR A 609 -16.57 39.65 -43.27
CA THR A 609 -17.85 39.30 -43.88
C THR A 609 -18.94 39.48 -42.83
N VAL A 610 -19.94 40.27 -43.19
CA VAL A 610 -21.15 40.48 -42.40
C VAL A 610 -22.31 39.86 -43.15
N GLN A 611 -23.00 38.93 -42.50
CA GLN A 611 -24.22 38.34 -43.01
C GLN A 611 -25.42 38.80 -42.17
N LEU A 612 -26.47 39.28 -42.85
CA LEU A 612 -27.72 39.66 -42.21
C LEU A 612 -28.78 38.57 -42.44
N HIS A 613 -29.29 38.05 -41.33
CA HIS A 613 -30.20 36.91 -41.28
C HIS A 613 -31.56 37.32 -40.74
N ARG A 614 -32.63 36.85 -41.37
CA ARG A 614 -34.00 37.07 -40.89
C ARG A 614 -34.37 36.02 -39.85
N GLU A 615 -34.77 36.46 -38.65
CA GLU A 615 -34.96 35.57 -37.50
C GLU A 615 -36.04 34.50 -37.75
N ALA A 616 -37.10 34.83 -38.49
CA ALA A 616 -38.18 33.90 -38.80
C ALA A 616 -37.75 32.65 -39.59
N PHE A 617 -36.65 32.72 -40.36
CA PHE A 617 -36.20 31.62 -41.22
C PHE A 617 -34.82 31.08 -40.84
N CYS A 618 -33.95 31.95 -40.31
CA CYS A 618 -32.56 31.60 -40.01
C CYS A 618 -32.30 31.60 -38.48
N SER A 619 -33.33 31.46 -37.64
CA SER A 619 -33.18 31.25 -36.18
C SER A 619 -32.27 30.06 -35.85
N ARG A 620 -32.34 28.98 -36.64
CA ARG A 620 -31.44 27.81 -36.53
C ARG A 620 -29.97 28.14 -36.76
N ILE A 621 -29.64 29.16 -37.57
CA ILE A 621 -28.24 29.59 -37.74
C ILE A 621 -27.75 30.24 -36.46
N ARG A 622 -28.56 31.15 -35.90
CA ARG A 622 -28.26 31.77 -34.61
C ARG A 622 -28.09 30.71 -33.53
N GLU A 623 -29.02 29.76 -33.47
CA GLU A 623 -28.97 28.63 -32.54
C GLU A 623 -27.68 27.82 -32.73
N ARG A 624 -27.33 27.41 -33.95
CA ARG A 624 -26.09 26.65 -34.23
C ARG A 624 -24.81 27.40 -33.87
N ILE A 625 -24.74 28.72 -34.09
CA ILE A 625 -23.57 29.52 -33.72
C ILE A 625 -23.53 29.69 -32.19
N THR A 626 -24.69 29.85 -31.54
CA THR A 626 -24.78 29.96 -30.08
C THR A 626 -24.50 28.62 -29.38
N THR A 627 -24.91 27.50 -29.95
CA THR A 627 -24.60 26.15 -29.43
C THR A 627 -23.21 25.67 -29.85
N GLY A 628 -22.53 26.37 -30.76
CA GLY A 628 -21.17 26.06 -31.18
C GLY A 628 -21.04 24.90 -32.17
N ASP A 629 -22.09 24.53 -32.91
CA ASP A 629 -22.03 23.51 -33.99
C ASP A 629 -21.70 24.15 -35.35
N PHE A 630 -20.71 25.04 -35.37
CA PHE A 630 -20.49 25.93 -36.50
C PHE A 630 -19.00 26.08 -36.89
N THR A 631 -18.71 25.99 -38.19
CA THR A 631 -17.39 26.24 -38.80
C THR A 631 -17.53 27.25 -39.92
N ALA A 632 -16.73 28.31 -39.92
CA ALA A 632 -16.69 29.28 -41.03
C ALA A 632 -16.11 28.63 -42.30
N PRO A 633 -16.56 29.02 -43.51
CA PRO A 633 -17.52 30.09 -43.81
C PRO A 633 -18.98 29.70 -43.57
N ILE A 634 -19.80 30.66 -43.12
CA ILE A 634 -21.26 30.47 -43.00
C ILE A 634 -21.81 30.35 -44.41
N GLN A 635 -22.25 29.15 -44.80
CA GLN A 635 -23.07 29.04 -46.00
C GLN A 635 -24.33 29.89 -45.77
N PRO A 636 -24.65 30.82 -46.69
CA PRO A 636 -25.94 31.53 -46.67
C PRO A 636 -27.07 30.50 -46.60
N CYS A 637 -28.26 30.88 -46.09
CA CYS A 637 -29.44 30.00 -46.09
C CYS A 637 -29.76 29.58 -47.57
N ILE A 638 -29.12 28.52 -48.08
CA ILE A 638 -29.31 27.94 -49.42
C ILE A 638 -30.02 26.60 -49.22
N ASP A 639 -31.27 26.57 -49.70
CA ASP A 639 -32.10 25.41 -50.00
C ASP A 639 -32.30 24.32 -48.93
N ALA A 640 -33.29 24.55 -48.06
CA ALA A 640 -34.17 23.45 -47.63
C ALA A 640 -35.34 23.35 -48.63
N ASN A 641 -35.07 22.74 -49.78
CA ASN A 641 -36.10 22.34 -50.74
C ASN A 641 -37.02 21.28 -50.10
N ARG A 642 -38.03 21.70 -49.33
CA ARG A 642 -39.18 20.86 -48.95
C ARG A 642 -40.55 21.54 -49.03
N SER A 643 -40.63 22.83 -49.37
CA SER A 643 -41.93 23.49 -49.46
C SER A 643 -41.92 24.72 -50.37
N GLY A 644 -41.81 24.53 -51.69
CA GLY A 644 -42.34 25.38 -52.79
C GLY A 644 -42.31 26.92 -52.75
N ALA A 645 -41.68 27.55 -51.76
CA ALA A 645 -41.68 28.98 -51.52
C ALA A 645 -40.27 29.50 -51.76
N LYS A 646 -40.12 30.47 -52.67
CA LYS A 646 -38.87 31.23 -52.86
C LYS A 646 -38.49 31.89 -51.53
N ILE A 647 -37.51 31.33 -50.83
CA ILE A 647 -36.91 31.98 -49.67
C ILE A 647 -36.00 33.10 -50.20
N GLU A 648 -36.24 34.34 -49.79
CA GLU A 648 -35.33 35.47 -50.05
C GLU A 648 -33.95 35.14 -49.48
N ARG A 649 -32.90 35.21 -50.31
CA ARG A 649 -31.51 34.94 -49.88
C ARG A 649 -31.11 35.89 -48.74
N CYS A 650 -30.34 35.38 -47.77
CA CYS A 650 -29.71 36.20 -46.75
C CYS A 650 -28.78 37.24 -47.40
N HIS A 651 -28.68 38.42 -46.78
CA HIS A 651 -27.78 39.45 -47.28
C HIS A 651 -26.37 39.17 -46.78
N GLU A 652 -25.38 39.35 -47.64
CA GLU A 652 -23.96 39.22 -47.30
C GLU A 652 -23.20 40.41 -47.86
N VAL A 653 -22.39 41.04 -47.01
CA VAL A 653 -21.53 42.16 -47.37
C VAL A 653 -20.14 41.86 -46.86
N THR A 654 -19.15 41.95 -47.75
CA THR A 654 -17.74 41.96 -47.36
C THR A 654 -17.26 43.40 -47.37
N CYS A 655 -16.70 43.85 -46.24
CA CYS A 655 -16.19 45.21 -46.08
C CYS A 655 -14.87 45.20 -45.32
N ARG A 656 -14.17 46.33 -45.32
CA ARG A 656 -12.97 46.50 -44.51
C ARG A 656 -13.33 46.87 -43.10
N MET A 657 -12.54 46.41 -42.14
CA MET A 657 -12.76 46.67 -40.72
C MET A 657 -12.74 48.17 -40.38
N GLU A 658 -11.91 48.95 -41.07
CA GLU A 658 -11.82 50.43 -40.97
C GLU A 658 -13.14 51.16 -41.28
N ALA A 659 -14.06 50.53 -42.01
CA ALA A 659 -15.34 51.14 -42.36
C ALA A 659 -16.22 51.42 -41.12
N GLY A 660 -15.99 50.71 -40.01
CA GLY A 660 -16.73 50.87 -38.73
C GLY A 660 -18.23 50.55 -38.79
N SER A 661 -18.78 50.35 -40.00
CA SER A 661 -20.19 50.05 -40.22
C SER A 661 -20.44 49.47 -41.61
N CYS A 662 -21.56 48.74 -41.75
CA CYS A 662 -22.10 48.34 -43.05
C CYS A 662 -23.61 48.49 -43.07
N ASN A 663 -24.16 48.73 -44.25
CA ASN A 663 -25.58 49.01 -44.46
C ASN A 663 -26.26 47.91 -45.25
N PHE A 664 -27.49 47.59 -44.86
CA PHE A 664 -28.36 46.66 -45.56
C PHE A 664 -29.64 47.38 -45.94
N ASP A 665 -29.86 47.53 -47.25
CA ASP A 665 -31.02 48.20 -47.83
C ASP A 665 -32.08 47.18 -48.30
N GLN A 666 -33.28 47.66 -48.63
CA GLN A 666 -34.39 46.87 -49.20
C GLN A 666 -34.86 45.70 -48.31
N LEU A 667 -34.79 45.87 -46.98
CA LEU A 667 -35.22 44.86 -46.03
C LEU A 667 -36.75 44.80 -45.93
N LYS A 668 -37.30 43.65 -45.54
CA LYS A 668 -38.73 43.53 -45.32
C LYS A 668 -39.15 44.32 -44.08
N ALA A 669 -39.92 45.38 -44.28
CA ALA A 669 -40.54 46.18 -43.22
C ALA A 669 -41.18 45.30 -42.12
N GLY A 670 -40.90 45.62 -40.86
CA GLY A 670 -41.44 44.91 -39.70
C GLY A 670 -40.82 43.54 -39.42
N ALA A 671 -39.92 43.03 -40.26
CA ALA A 671 -39.21 41.78 -39.99
C ALA A 671 -38.03 41.98 -39.04
N LYS A 672 -37.78 40.97 -38.20
CA LYS A 672 -36.68 40.96 -37.23
C LYS A 672 -35.44 40.29 -37.85
N TYR A 673 -34.29 40.95 -37.75
CA TYR A 673 -33.02 40.55 -38.33
C TYR A 673 -31.92 40.50 -37.26
N PHE A 674 -30.91 39.67 -37.46
CA PHE A 674 -29.67 39.69 -36.68
C PHE A 674 -28.48 39.59 -37.64
N ALA A 675 -27.36 40.20 -37.26
CA ALA A 675 -26.14 40.16 -38.06
C ALA A 675 -25.14 39.17 -37.46
N VAL A 676 -24.39 38.52 -38.34
CA VAL A 676 -23.27 37.66 -37.99
C VAL A 676 -22.02 38.20 -38.68
N MET A 677 -20.94 38.37 -37.94
CA MET A 677 -19.71 38.99 -38.42
C MET A 677 -18.50 38.10 -38.10
N PHE A 678 -17.64 37.88 -39.09
CA PHE A 678 -16.43 37.06 -38.94
C PHE A 678 -15.29 37.55 -39.84
N LYS A 679 -14.05 37.21 -39.45
CA LYS A 679 -12.82 37.56 -40.16
C LYS A 679 -12.52 36.52 -41.24
N ILE A 680 -12.32 36.95 -42.48
CA ILE A 680 -12.04 36.01 -43.59
C ILE A 680 -10.66 35.37 -43.44
N SER A 681 -9.66 36.16 -43.02
CA SER A 681 -8.27 35.71 -42.94
C SER A 681 -7.96 34.81 -41.74
N ASP A 682 -8.88 34.68 -40.77
CA ASP A 682 -8.74 33.76 -39.65
C ASP A 682 -10.02 32.92 -39.50
N PRO A 683 -10.07 31.72 -40.12
CA PRO A 683 -11.20 30.79 -39.97
C PRO A 683 -11.45 30.35 -38.52
N GLY A 684 -10.47 30.53 -37.62
CA GLY A 684 -10.58 30.25 -36.19
C GLY A 684 -11.03 31.45 -35.35
N CYS A 685 -11.40 32.57 -35.97
CA CYS A 685 -11.91 33.73 -35.23
C CYS A 685 -13.24 33.42 -34.53
N ILE A 686 -13.47 34.06 -33.38
CA ILE A 686 -14.74 33.92 -32.66
C ILE A 686 -15.79 34.76 -33.39
N VAL A 687 -16.81 34.07 -33.91
CA VAL A 687 -17.91 34.71 -34.64
C VAL A 687 -18.71 35.64 -33.73
N LEU A 688 -18.94 36.86 -34.21
CA LEU A 688 -19.75 37.90 -33.55
C LEU A 688 -21.20 37.81 -34.02
N ILE A 689 -22.14 37.95 -33.08
CA ILE A 689 -23.57 38.00 -33.37
C ILE A 689 -24.16 39.27 -32.76
N SER A 690 -24.90 40.04 -33.55
CA SER A 690 -25.59 41.24 -33.04
C SER A 690 -26.85 40.88 -32.26
N LYS A 691 -27.30 41.79 -31.39
CA LYS A 691 -28.69 41.73 -30.92
C LYS A 691 -29.64 41.89 -32.12
N PRO A 692 -30.79 41.20 -32.11
CA PRO A 692 -31.75 41.35 -33.18
C PRO A 692 -32.34 42.76 -33.24
N CYS A 693 -32.67 43.21 -34.45
CA CYS A 693 -33.27 44.51 -34.75
C CYS A 693 -34.49 44.33 -35.67
N ILE A 694 -35.52 45.16 -35.51
CA ILE A 694 -36.69 45.16 -36.40
C ILE A 694 -36.45 46.19 -37.51
N ALA A 695 -36.59 45.76 -38.77
CA ALA A 695 -36.50 46.66 -39.91
C ALA A 695 -37.66 47.68 -39.90
N PRO A 696 -37.39 48.98 -40.11
CA PRO A 696 -38.40 50.02 -39.99
C PRO A 696 -39.49 49.85 -41.07
N SER A 697 -40.75 50.06 -40.68
CA SER A 697 -41.89 50.06 -41.59
C SER A 697 -42.01 51.40 -42.31
N THR A 698 -42.29 51.36 -43.61
CA THR A 698 -42.56 52.56 -44.41
C THR A 698 -43.88 53.16 -43.94
N ILE A 699 -43.82 54.21 -43.11
CA ILE A 699 -45.00 54.96 -42.71
C ILE A 699 -45.26 56.02 -43.80
N SER A 700 -46.42 55.95 -44.45
CA SER A 700 -46.93 57.03 -45.29
C SER A 700 -47.06 58.30 -44.45
N ALA A 701 -46.34 59.35 -44.86
CA ALA A 701 -46.28 60.62 -44.12
C ALA A 701 -47.65 61.31 -44.01
N PRO A 702 -47.99 61.87 -42.84
CA PRO A 702 -48.81 63.07 -42.75
C PRO A 702 -47.93 64.31 -42.49
N GLN A 703 -48.39 65.43 -43.01
CA GLN A 703 -47.74 66.74 -43.04
C GLN A 703 -47.45 67.34 -41.65
N HIS A 704 -46.37 68.13 -41.60
CA HIS A 704 -45.90 69.01 -40.52
C HIS A 704 -46.98 69.93 -39.88
N PRO A 705 -46.80 70.39 -38.61
CA PRO A 705 -46.03 71.63 -38.29
C PRO A 705 -45.11 71.47 -37.05
N SER A 706 -43.83 71.89 -37.08
CA SER A 706 -43.25 73.23 -36.77
C SER A 706 -43.02 73.52 -35.26
N ALA A 707 -41.79 74.01 -34.97
CA ALA A 707 -41.26 74.65 -33.74
C ALA A 707 -40.91 73.72 -32.55
N ALA A 708 -39.83 73.89 -31.75
CA ALA A 708 -38.75 74.87 -31.68
C ALA A 708 -37.53 74.32 -30.89
N LYS A 709 -36.38 74.99 -31.15
CA LYS A 709 -35.06 75.09 -30.50
C LYS A 709 -34.87 74.68 -29.02
N GLU A 710 -33.69 74.15 -28.72
CA GLU A 710 -32.67 74.66 -27.75
C GLU A 710 -31.38 73.80 -27.89
N SER A 711 -30.21 74.35 -28.28
CA SER A 711 -29.15 74.98 -27.45
C SER A 711 -28.47 73.97 -26.50
N THR A 712 -27.18 73.63 -26.54
CA THR A 712 -25.98 74.49 -26.41
C THR A 712 -24.67 73.80 -26.85
N ASP A 713 -23.77 74.61 -27.43
CA ASP A 713 -22.29 74.74 -27.26
C ASP A 713 -21.28 73.57 -27.39
N LEU A 714 -20.56 73.63 -28.53
CA LEU A 714 -19.11 73.85 -28.68
C LEU A 714 -18.16 73.55 -27.50
N THR A 715 -17.16 72.70 -27.76
CA THR A 715 -15.74 73.11 -27.62
C THR A 715 -14.79 72.23 -28.45
N LYS A 716 -13.68 72.82 -28.84
CA LYS A 716 -12.72 72.43 -29.90
C LYS A 716 -11.41 71.83 -29.34
N PHE A 717 -10.80 70.95 -30.15
CA PHE A 717 -9.37 70.59 -30.36
C PHE A 717 -8.43 70.24 -29.18
N LEU A 718 -7.69 69.11 -29.26
CA LEU A 718 -6.34 68.98 -29.88
C LEU A 718 -5.70 67.58 -29.65
N GLY A 719 -4.94 67.09 -30.64
CA GLY A 719 -3.96 66.01 -30.48
C GLY A 719 -3.64 65.27 -31.79
N ARG A 720 -2.48 65.50 -32.40
CA ARG A 720 -1.99 64.82 -33.62
C ARG A 720 -1.68 63.33 -33.36
N ALA A 721 -1.85 62.53 -34.41
CA ALA A 721 -1.55 61.10 -34.46
C ALA A 721 -0.05 60.78 -34.28
N LEU A 722 0.26 59.74 -33.49
CA LEU A 722 1.56 59.08 -33.41
C LEU A 722 1.76 58.24 -34.67
N THR A 723 2.80 58.54 -35.46
CA THR A 723 3.01 57.91 -36.79
C THR A 723 3.98 56.72 -36.81
N LYS A 724 4.53 56.27 -35.67
CA LYS A 724 5.22 54.96 -35.56
C LYS A 724 5.66 54.67 -34.11
N LEU A 725 5.29 53.50 -33.60
CA LEU A 725 5.89 52.87 -32.41
C LEU A 725 6.35 51.47 -32.84
N ASP A 726 7.65 51.24 -32.93
CA ASP A 726 8.21 49.93 -33.29
C ASP A 726 8.62 49.20 -32.00
N VAL A 727 7.83 48.21 -31.60
CA VAL A 727 7.94 47.48 -30.33
C VAL A 727 8.89 46.27 -30.45
N LEU A 728 9.51 46.06 -31.62
CA LEU A 728 10.31 44.85 -31.89
C LEU A 728 11.83 45.02 -31.79
N GLN A 729 12.35 46.14 -31.27
CA GLN A 729 13.77 46.24 -30.91
C GLN A 729 14.00 46.10 -29.40
N PRO A 730 14.95 45.25 -28.95
CA PRO A 730 15.24 45.11 -27.53
C PRO A 730 16.06 46.31 -27.04
N ARG A 731 15.45 47.18 -26.23
CA ARG A 731 16.13 48.22 -25.44
C ARG A 731 15.49 48.30 -24.05
N GLU A 732 16.30 48.69 -23.06
CA GLU A 732 15.95 48.59 -21.63
C GLU A 732 15.17 49.81 -21.07
N TRP A 733 14.82 50.83 -21.87
CA TRP A 733 14.07 52.02 -21.38
C TRP A 733 13.42 52.86 -22.51
N TYR A 734 12.32 53.55 -22.18
CA TYR A 734 11.67 54.57 -23.03
C TYR A 734 11.53 55.89 -22.26
N GLU A 735 11.94 57.00 -22.88
CA GLU A 735 11.64 58.36 -22.40
C GLU A 735 10.73 59.06 -23.41
N VAL A 736 9.69 59.75 -22.92
CA VAL A 736 8.85 60.64 -23.74
C VAL A 736 8.72 61.99 -23.03
N ALA A 737 9.07 63.06 -23.72
CA ALA A 737 8.85 64.43 -23.27
C ALA A 737 7.69 65.05 -24.08
N ASN A 738 6.61 65.43 -23.39
CA ASN A 738 5.64 66.40 -23.91
C ASN A 738 5.93 67.74 -23.24
N GLY A 739 6.08 68.80 -24.04
CA GLY A 739 6.36 70.14 -23.53
C GLY A 739 5.30 70.59 -22.53
N GLY A 740 5.71 70.81 -21.27
CA GLY A 740 4.93 71.57 -20.28
C GLY A 740 4.78 70.97 -18.88
N SER A 741 5.05 69.67 -18.64
CA SER A 741 4.91 69.08 -17.30
C SER A 741 5.72 67.79 -17.14
N ARG A 742 6.19 67.52 -15.90
CA ARG A 742 7.28 66.59 -15.48
C ARG A 742 7.35 65.24 -16.24
N PRO A 743 8.56 64.72 -16.52
CA PRO A 743 8.73 63.43 -17.20
C PRO A 743 8.24 62.27 -16.33
N GLY A 744 7.39 61.41 -16.89
CA GLY A 744 7.00 60.13 -16.32
C GLY A 744 7.81 59.00 -16.96
N VAL A 745 8.49 58.19 -16.15
CA VAL A 745 9.19 56.98 -16.59
C VAL A 745 8.27 55.78 -16.36
N ILE A 746 8.05 54.95 -17.39
CA ILE A 746 7.38 53.65 -17.26
C ILE A 746 8.46 52.57 -17.25
N GLY A 747 8.66 51.95 -16.08
CA GLY A 747 9.56 50.80 -15.91
C GLY A 747 8.86 49.68 -15.14
N LEU A 748 9.19 48.43 -15.46
CA LEU A 748 8.83 47.26 -14.65
C LEU A 748 9.79 47.16 -13.47
N VAL A 749 9.25 47.03 -12.25
CA VAL A 749 10.04 46.76 -11.04
C VAL A 749 10.51 45.30 -11.10
N LYS A 750 11.83 45.08 -11.09
CA LYS A 750 12.43 43.76 -10.84
C LYS A 750 12.23 43.44 -9.36
N GLU A 751 11.52 42.36 -9.04
CA GLU A 751 11.49 41.80 -7.69
C GLU A 751 12.88 41.25 -7.34
N GLU A 752 13.47 41.71 -6.23
CA GLU A 752 14.65 41.11 -5.62
C GLU A 752 14.26 39.83 -4.84
N PRO A 753 15.16 38.83 -4.77
CA PRO A 753 14.89 37.57 -4.07
C PRO A 753 15.06 37.73 -2.55
N ASP A 754 13.99 37.52 -1.80
CA ASP A 754 14.02 37.52 -0.34
C ASP A 754 14.41 36.15 0.24
N GLY A 755 15.38 36.17 1.16
CA GLY A 755 15.32 35.36 2.37
C GLY A 755 16.31 34.20 2.54
N ALA A 756 17.58 34.53 2.85
CA ALA A 756 18.45 33.67 3.63
C ALA A 756 18.79 34.34 4.98
N GLU A 757 18.82 33.51 6.02
CA GLU A 757 19.39 33.69 7.36
C GLU A 757 18.54 34.27 8.51
N GLY A 758 18.32 33.38 9.49
CA GLY A 758 18.01 33.70 10.87
C GLY A 758 18.70 32.71 11.83
N SER A 759 20.02 32.80 11.96
CA SER A 759 20.83 32.02 12.93
C SER A 759 21.25 32.90 14.10
N ARG A 760 20.55 32.78 15.23
CA ARG A 760 20.89 33.43 16.51
C ARG A 760 22.12 32.77 17.15
N LYS A 761 23.21 33.54 17.34
CA LYS A 761 24.32 33.20 18.24
C LYS A 761 23.99 33.64 19.68
N ARG A 762 24.11 32.70 20.62
CA ARG A 762 24.18 32.93 22.07
C ARG A 762 25.59 33.41 22.44
N GLN A 763 25.66 34.53 23.16
CA GLN A 763 26.78 34.89 24.02
C GLN A 763 26.57 34.20 25.38
N ARG A 764 27.60 33.53 25.90
CA ARG A 764 27.69 33.06 27.28
C ARG A 764 28.88 33.76 27.92
N ASN A 765 28.62 34.36 29.08
CA ASN A 765 29.61 34.95 29.97
C ASN A 765 30.52 33.85 30.55
N ASN A 766 31.79 34.22 30.76
CA ASN A 766 32.68 33.58 31.72
C ASN A 766 32.48 34.23 33.09
N VAL A 767 32.15 33.41 34.08
CA VAL A 767 32.62 33.31 35.48
C VAL A 767 31.68 32.33 36.19
#